data_AF-A0A520JYZ4-F1
#
_entry.id   AF-A0A520JYZ4-F1
#
_cell.length_a   1.000
_cell.length_b   1.000
_cell.length_c   1.000
_cell.angle_alpha   90.00
_cell.angle_beta   90.00
_cell.angle_gamma   90.00
#
_symmetry.space_group_name_H-M   'P 1'
#
loop_
_entity.id
_entity.type
_entity.pdbx_description
1 polymer ?
#
loop_
_entity_poly.entity_id
_entity_poly.type
_entity_poly.pdbx_seq_one_letter_code
_entity_poly.pdbx_strand_id
1 'polypeptide(L)'
;MKKIHTSLVASALLALLLIEPCSATIGVGVGRGKIAVNEPLMSGGTYTISSISVHNTGGEASDYSVNVMYLYGQKELRPPKEWVIFEPETFHLEPNEREIVEIRLKIPLDAEPGAYFCFLEATPKTEGDGFRIGAAAATKLYFSVKPANILAALVHKAASFMAETAPGSYLLIIAVSMIGAVMGLRKYSSIDIWRKKPPKREGREENRLVHLRDWRTEPRGRLYITKIALLLLLLALVLVPIEVIGDDMPSCCGHTIYVNETGWWREGVVFSPSNTPIQHAINNATGKVDTIIVKDGTYNENVDMRKGLTIRSENGSESTIVSALNTNDHVFKITADYVTTSGFTVKNAKDCEKAGIYLKNVSHCTISDNNISNSYYGIRMIGSSYNNIINNTVSNNSNGIYLLWSSYNTLSNNTANSNNDYGIYLTSSATNTISNNYFNNTQNAYDDGTNVWNSSQTPGMNIIGGLYLGGNYWSDYTGTDTDGDGLGETPYNIAGDTNTDYLPLVTPTLISIALSLDTVHSGSLAEAGHNTSPIITATNSGTVHETFYIRGADAYYDLSTWWSLADRIGPDTFTHEFCNFSSAEWYTLSTITNNTLALDVPIGGNASFMLRITLPTEISRPGVYTTTVTIIATEAPQK
;
A
#
# COMPACT_ATOMS: atom_id res chain seq x y z
N MET A 1 -59.69 -22.67 -38.96
CA MET A 1 -59.36 -21.51 -38.11
C MET A 1 -59.04 -21.83 -36.64
N LYS A 2 -59.17 -23.07 -36.12
CA LYS A 2 -58.89 -23.38 -34.69
C LYS A 2 -57.47 -23.91 -34.36
N LYS A 3 -56.59 -24.14 -35.34
CA LYS A 3 -55.22 -24.66 -35.10
C LYS A 3 -54.10 -23.61 -35.16
N ILE A 4 -54.39 -22.37 -35.56
CA ILE A 4 -53.36 -21.32 -35.73
C ILE A 4 -53.26 -20.41 -34.49
N HIS A 5 -54.33 -20.28 -33.69
CA HIS A 5 -54.29 -19.47 -32.47
C HIS A 5 -53.57 -20.14 -31.30
N THR A 6 -53.59 -21.47 -31.19
CA THR A 6 -52.90 -22.17 -30.09
C THR A 6 -51.39 -22.14 -30.23
N SER A 7 -50.86 -22.07 -31.45
CA SER A 7 -49.42 -21.99 -31.69
C SER A 7 -48.86 -20.59 -31.42
N LEU A 8 -49.59 -19.52 -31.79
CA LEU A 8 -49.12 -18.15 -31.54
C LEU A 8 -49.14 -17.80 -30.03
N VAL A 9 -50.15 -18.27 -29.30
CA VAL A 9 -50.26 -18.03 -27.85
C VAL A 9 -49.22 -18.84 -27.07
N ALA A 10 -48.91 -20.07 -27.51
CA ALA A 10 -47.84 -20.87 -26.91
C ALA A 10 -46.45 -20.29 -27.18
N SER A 11 -46.19 -19.77 -28.39
CA SER A 11 -44.92 -19.09 -28.70
C SER A 11 -44.77 -17.74 -27.98
N ALA A 12 -45.86 -17.00 -27.77
CA ALA A 12 -45.84 -15.76 -26.99
C ALA A 12 -45.67 -16.03 -25.48
N LEU A 13 -46.28 -17.09 -24.93
CA LEU A 13 -46.06 -17.50 -23.53
C LEU A 13 -44.64 -18.05 -23.30
N LEU A 14 -44.07 -18.79 -24.27
CA LEU A 14 -42.71 -19.29 -24.17
C LEU A 14 -41.67 -18.16 -24.32
N ALA A 15 -41.99 -17.10 -25.07
CA ALA A 15 -41.19 -15.88 -25.14
C ALA A 15 -41.28 -15.03 -23.86
N LEU A 16 -42.42 -15.03 -23.15
CA LEU A 16 -42.54 -14.39 -21.83
C LEU A 16 -41.84 -15.18 -20.70
N LEU A 17 -41.64 -16.49 -20.87
CA LEU A 17 -40.92 -17.36 -19.93
C LEU A 17 -39.38 -17.35 -20.12
N LEU A 18 -38.88 -16.65 -21.14
CA LEU A 18 -37.45 -16.44 -21.43
C LEU A 18 -36.97 -15.01 -21.15
N ILE A 19 -37.81 -14.17 -20.53
CA ILE A 19 -37.36 -12.89 -20.00
C ILE A 19 -36.77 -13.19 -18.63
N GLU A 20 -35.51 -13.60 -18.59
CA GLU A 20 -34.74 -13.44 -17.36
C GLU A 20 -34.83 -11.95 -17.00
N PRO A 21 -35.13 -11.58 -15.74
CA PRO A 21 -34.94 -10.21 -15.32
C PRO A 21 -33.44 -9.93 -15.49
N CYS A 22 -33.08 -9.29 -16.60
CA CYS A 22 -31.74 -8.74 -16.78
C CYS A 22 -31.65 -7.63 -15.74
N SER A 23 -31.19 -7.99 -14.55
CA SER A 23 -30.88 -7.04 -13.50
C SER A 23 -29.61 -6.33 -13.94
N ALA A 24 -29.82 -5.22 -14.62
CA ALA A 24 -28.87 -4.14 -14.84
C ALA A 24 -28.13 -3.79 -13.53
N THR A 25 -26.97 -4.39 -13.29
CA THR A 25 -26.12 -4.09 -12.13
C THR A 25 -25.00 -3.16 -12.56
N ILE A 26 -24.89 -2.01 -11.92
CA ILE A 26 -23.69 -1.16 -12.01
C ILE A 26 -22.84 -1.48 -10.78
N GLY A 27 -21.58 -1.85 -10.99
CA GLY A 27 -20.68 -2.30 -9.93
C GLY A 27 -19.31 -1.67 -10.10
N VAL A 28 -18.68 -1.29 -8.99
CA VAL A 28 -17.33 -0.71 -8.99
C VAL A 28 -16.41 -1.53 -8.10
N GLY A 29 -15.19 -1.78 -8.56
CA GLY A 29 -14.10 -2.34 -7.78
C GLY A 29 -12.86 -1.45 -7.86
N VAL A 30 -12.01 -1.48 -6.82
CA VAL A 30 -10.69 -0.83 -6.87
C VAL A 30 -9.62 -1.86 -6.56
N GLY A 31 -8.61 -1.96 -7.41
CA GLY A 31 -7.60 -3.03 -7.37
C GLY A 31 -6.59 -2.96 -6.21
N ARG A 32 -6.70 -1.99 -5.29
CA ARG A 32 -5.82 -1.84 -4.13
C ARG A 32 -6.59 -1.43 -2.88
N GLY A 33 -6.33 -2.09 -1.76
CA GLY A 33 -6.94 -1.75 -0.46
C GLY A 33 -6.27 -0.58 0.27
N LYS A 34 -4.97 -0.32 0.03
CA LYS A 34 -4.18 0.70 0.72
C LYS A 34 -3.02 1.22 -0.13
N ILE A 35 -2.76 2.52 -0.03
CA ILE A 35 -1.56 3.22 -0.47
C ILE A 35 -0.96 3.89 0.78
N ALA A 36 0.29 3.58 1.08
CA ALA A 36 1.04 4.25 2.15
C ALA A 36 2.31 4.86 1.56
N VAL A 37 2.44 6.17 1.70
CA VAL A 37 3.67 6.89 1.37
C VAL A 37 4.60 6.76 2.57
N ASN A 38 5.57 5.85 2.46
CA ASN A 38 6.48 5.49 3.56
C ASN A 38 7.48 6.61 3.87
N GLU A 39 7.78 7.47 2.89
CA GLU A 39 8.64 8.63 3.10
C GLU A 39 7.81 9.88 3.43
N PRO A 40 8.18 10.64 4.48
CA PRO A 40 7.48 11.87 4.84
C PRO A 40 7.68 12.94 3.76
N LEU A 41 6.56 13.47 3.27
CA LEU A 41 6.47 14.52 2.26
C LEU A 41 6.84 15.88 2.86
N MET A 42 7.32 16.80 2.02
CA MET A 42 7.64 18.17 2.42
C MET A 42 6.55 19.14 1.94
N SER A 43 6.25 20.14 2.77
CA SER A 43 5.34 21.23 2.40
C SER A 43 5.87 22.01 1.18
N GLY A 44 4.99 22.29 0.22
CA GLY A 44 5.30 23.03 -1.01
C GLY A 44 5.61 22.19 -2.24
N GLY A 45 5.64 20.85 -2.13
CA GLY A 45 5.94 19.94 -3.25
C GLY A 45 4.71 19.31 -3.92
N THR A 46 4.90 18.85 -5.16
CA THR A 46 3.98 17.96 -5.89
C THR A 46 4.61 16.57 -5.97
N TYR A 47 3.86 15.53 -5.63
CA TYR A 47 4.35 14.15 -5.54
C TYR A 47 3.43 13.20 -6.31
N THR A 48 3.96 12.40 -7.23
CA THR A 48 3.21 11.29 -7.83
C THR A 48 3.28 10.09 -6.89
N ILE A 49 2.12 9.51 -6.57
CA ILE A 49 2.02 8.31 -5.73
C ILE A 49 1.50 7.13 -6.54
N SER A 50 1.39 5.94 -5.92
CA SER A 50 0.85 4.77 -6.61
C SER A 50 -0.54 5.03 -7.17
N SER A 51 -0.77 4.69 -8.44
CA SER A 51 -2.08 4.71 -9.06
C SER A 51 -3.02 3.63 -8.49
N ILE A 52 -4.32 3.84 -8.70
CA ILE A 52 -5.37 2.86 -8.42
C ILE A 52 -5.97 2.37 -9.74
N SER A 53 -6.38 1.10 -9.80
CA SER A 53 -7.16 0.59 -10.92
C SER A 53 -8.63 0.53 -10.52
N VAL A 54 -9.51 1.13 -11.32
CA VAL A 54 -10.96 1.11 -11.12
C VAL A 54 -11.56 0.15 -12.13
N HIS A 55 -12.40 -0.78 -11.65
CA HIS A 55 -12.98 -1.86 -12.44
C HIS A 55 -14.49 -1.74 -12.48
N ASN A 56 -15.10 -1.91 -13.65
CA ASN A 56 -16.53 -2.11 -13.75
C ASN A 56 -16.85 -3.58 -13.46
N THR A 57 -17.38 -3.84 -12.25
CA THR A 57 -17.81 -5.19 -11.80
C THR A 57 -19.29 -5.45 -12.07
N GLY A 58 -19.99 -4.49 -12.68
CA GLY A 58 -21.38 -4.58 -13.09
C GLY A 58 -21.57 -5.22 -14.47
N GLY A 59 -22.83 -5.48 -14.80
CA GLY A 59 -23.27 -5.95 -16.12
C GLY A 59 -23.59 -4.85 -17.12
N GLU A 60 -23.52 -3.57 -16.74
CA GLU A 60 -23.79 -2.42 -17.61
C GLU A 60 -22.60 -1.46 -17.73
N ALA A 61 -22.44 -0.85 -18.91
CA ALA A 61 -21.51 0.24 -19.13
C ALA A 61 -21.91 1.48 -18.32
N SER A 62 -20.94 2.18 -17.74
CA SER A 62 -21.22 3.37 -16.93
C SER A 62 -20.03 4.33 -16.91
N ASP A 63 -20.31 5.59 -16.59
CA ASP A 63 -19.27 6.55 -16.26
C ASP A 63 -18.88 6.38 -14.80
N TYR A 64 -17.60 6.59 -14.48
CA TYR A 64 -17.05 6.51 -13.13
C TYR A 64 -16.37 7.83 -12.77
N SER A 65 -16.32 8.11 -11.47
CA SER A 65 -15.59 9.24 -10.90
C SER A 65 -14.86 8.83 -9.64
N VAL A 66 -13.67 9.37 -9.45
CA VAL A 66 -12.85 9.17 -8.26
C VAL A 66 -12.86 10.43 -7.39
N ASN A 67 -13.03 10.25 -6.08
CA ASN A 67 -13.21 11.34 -5.13
C ASN A 67 -12.46 11.07 -3.83
N VAL A 68 -12.21 12.14 -3.07
CA VAL A 68 -11.67 12.03 -1.70
C VAL A 68 -12.82 12.03 -0.67
N MET A 69 -12.79 11.06 0.23
CA MET A 69 -13.70 10.92 1.37
C MET A 69 -12.97 10.85 2.72
N TYR A 70 -13.69 11.15 3.79
CA TYR A 70 -13.18 11.17 5.17
C TYR A 70 -14.10 10.39 6.10
N LEU A 71 -13.53 9.79 7.15
CA LEU A 71 -14.30 9.17 8.23
C LEU A 71 -14.59 10.17 9.35
N TYR A 72 -15.76 10.03 9.98
CA TYR A 72 -16.08 10.75 11.21
C TYR A 72 -15.20 10.23 12.36
N GLY A 73 -14.54 11.13 13.10
CA GLY A 73 -13.69 10.76 14.23
C GLY A 73 -12.30 10.20 13.92
N GLN A 74 -11.79 10.31 12.67
CA GLN A 74 -10.43 9.87 12.34
C GLN A 74 -9.35 10.61 13.16
N LYS A 75 -8.30 9.89 13.57
CA LYS A 75 -7.22 10.40 14.44
C LYS A 75 -6.20 11.25 13.66
N GLU A 76 -5.96 10.88 12.41
CA GLU A 76 -5.05 11.54 11.49
C GLU A 76 -5.66 12.78 10.84
N LEU A 77 -4.81 13.71 10.41
CA LEU A 77 -5.21 14.94 9.73
C LEU A 77 -5.91 14.63 8.40
N ARG A 78 -6.89 15.46 8.04
CA ARG A 78 -7.63 15.35 6.78
C ARG A 78 -6.95 16.18 5.71
N PRO A 79 -6.45 15.60 4.61
CA PRO A 79 -5.94 16.39 3.51
C PRO A 79 -7.12 17.02 2.78
N PRO A 80 -7.14 18.34 2.52
CA PRO A 80 -8.12 18.97 1.64
C PRO A 80 -8.22 18.26 0.29
N LYS A 81 -9.42 18.19 -0.30
CA LYS A 81 -9.68 17.40 -1.52
C LYS A 81 -8.78 17.85 -2.68
N GLU A 82 -8.54 19.15 -2.79
CA GLU A 82 -7.69 19.80 -3.78
C GLU A 82 -6.20 19.43 -3.70
N TRP A 83 -5.76 18.78 -2.62
CA TRP A 83 -4.40 18.24 -2.54
C TRP A 83 -4.25 16.97 -3.35
N VAL A 84 -5.33 16.23 -3.58
CA VAL A 84 -5.30 14.95 -4.31
C VAL A 84 -5.85 15.19 -5.71
N ILE A 85 -5.00 15.03 -6.71
CA ILE A 85 -5.35 15.22 -8.12
C ILE A 85 -5.41 13.85 -8.78
N PHE A 86 -6.49 13.59 -9.50
CA PHE A 86 -6.72 12.33 -10.22
C PHE A 86 -6.64 12.56 -11.73
N GLU A 87 -5.95 11.66 -12.43
CA GLU A 87 -5.83 11.70 -13.89
C GLU A 87 -6.01 10.28 -14.47
N PRO A 88 -7.15 9.98 -15.15
CA PRO A 88 -8.35 10.81 -15.28
C PRO A 88 -9.21 10.84 -14.00
N GLU A 89 -9.87 11.97 -13.71
CA GLU A 89 -10.82 12.09 -12.59
C GLU A 89 -12.18 11.42 -12.89
N THR A 90 -12.58 11.42 -14.16
CA THR A 90 -13.83 10.81 -14.65
C THR A 90 -13.59 10.10 -15.97
N PHE A 91 -14.17 8.92 -16.15
CA PHE A 91 -13.92 8.05 -17.30
C PHE A 91 -15.06 7.06 -17.51
N HIS A 92 -15.18 6.50 -18.71
CA HIS A 92 -16.22 5.54 -19.10
C HIS A 92 -15.66 4.12 -19.09
N LEU A 93 -16.42 3.14 -18.58
CA LEU A 93 -16.01 1.72 -18.59
C LEU A 93 -17.15 0.81 -19.06
N GLU A 94 -16.84 -0.09 -19.99
CA GLU A 94 -17.69 -1.23 -20.35
C GLU A 94 -17.62 -2.33 -19.26
N PRO A 95 -18.56 -3.29 -19.24
CA PRO A 95 -18.52 -4.42 -18.30
C PRO A 95 -17.19 -5.19 -18.37
N ASN A 96 -16.56 -5.43 -17.20
CA ASN A 96 -15.25 -6.06 -17.03
C ASN A 96 -14.03 -5.25 -17.53
N GLU A 97 -14.20 -4.01 -17.97
CA GLU A 97 -13.07 -3.12 -18.26
C GLU A 97 -12.48 -2.49 -16.98
N ARG A 98 -11.24 -2.02 -17.10
CA ARG A 98 -10.52 -1.34 -16.03
C ARG A 98 -9.80 -0.10 -16.53
N GLU A 99 -9.83 0.96 -15.72
CA GLU A 99 -9.05 2.18 -15.94
C GLU A 99 -7.96 2.30 -14.88
N ILE A 100 -6.80 2.83 -15.23
CA ILE A 100 -5.73 3.16 -14.28
C ILE A 100 -5.80 4.66 -14.01
N VAL A 101 -6.05 5.03 -12.77
CA VAL A 101 -6.12 6.42 -12.32
C VAL A 101 -4.81 6.79 -11.63
N GLU A 102 -4.05 7.68 -12.26
CA GLU A 102 -2.85 8.28 -11.68
C GLU A 102 -3.22 9.30 -10.60
N ILE A 103 -2.44 9.30 -9.50
CA ILE A 103 -2.72 10.13 -8.33
C ILE A 103 -1.52 11.01 -8.02
N ARG A 104 -1.75 12.32 -7.92
CA ARG A 104 -0.75 13.31 -7.51
C ARG A 104 -1.17 14.02 -6.22
N LEU A 105 -0.22 14.17 -5.31
CA LEU A 105 -0.36 14.91 -4.06
C LEU A 105 0.31 16.28 -4.15
N LYS A 106 -0.47 17.34 -4.07
CA LYS A 106 0.00 18.73 -4.04
C LYS A 106 -0.08 19.26 -2.62
N ILE A 107 1.07 19.30 -1.94
CA ILE A 107 1.14 19.74 -0.54
C ILE A 107 1.44 21.25 -0.50
N PRO A 108 0.58 22.10 0.05
CA PRO A 108 0.82 23.54 0.13
C PRO A 108 1.91 23.89 1.16
N LEU A 109 2.38 25.13 1.12
CA LEU A 109 3.46 25.65 1.98
C LEU A 109 3.09 25.68 3.46
N ASP A 110 1.82 25.93 3.75
CA ASP A 110 1.21 26.08 5.07
C ASP A 110 0.57 24.77 5.57
N ALA A 111 0.85 23.63 4.90
CA ALA A 111 0.39 22.32 5.36
C ALA A 111 0.87 22.04 6.80
N GLU A 112 -0.06 21.64 7.66
CA GLU A 112 0.24 21.27 9.04
C GLU A 112 1.13 20.02 9.08
N PRO A 113 2.25 20.02 9.83
CA PRO A 113 3.07 18.83 9.98
C PRO A 113 2.32 17.73 10.74
N GLY A 114 2.35 16.50 10.23
CA GLY A 114 1.65 15.38 10.87
C GLY A 114 1.33 14.23 9.92
N ALA A 115 0.66 13.21 10.45
CA ALA A 115 0.14 12.10 9.66
C ALA A 115 -1.23 12.46 9.08
N TYR A 116 -1.41 12.19 7.79
CA TYR A 116 -2.64 12.43 7.03
C TYR A 116 -3.27 11.12 6.56
N PHE A 117 -4.60 11.11 6.53
CA PHE A 117 -5.39 9.96 6.07
C PHE A 117 -6.66 10.40 5.33
N CYS A 118 -6.94 9.74 4.20
CA CYS A 118 -8.22 9.83 3.50
C CYS A 118 -8.54 8.54 2.72
N PHE A 119 -9.77 8.44 2.23
CA PHE A 119 -10.17 7.41 1.28
C PHE A 119 -10.23 8.00 -0.12
N LEU A 120 -9.75 7.23 -1.10
CA LEU A 120 -9.90 7.49 -2.53
C LEU A 120 -11.03 6.60 -3.02
N GLU A 121 -12.21 7.17 -3.18
CA GLU A 121 -13.45 6.45 -3.50
C GLU A 121 -13.74 6.54 -5.00
N ALA A 122 -13.88 5.39 -5.66
CA ALA A 122 -14.42 5.28 -7.00
C ALA A 122 -15.92 5.02 -6.94
N THR A 123 -16.69 5.82 -7.67
CA THR A 123 -18.15 5.75 -7.74
C THR A 123 -18.63 5.83 -9.18
N PRO A 124 -19.65 5.06 -9.58
CA PRO A 124 -20.31 5.27 -10.87
C PRO A 124 -21.10 6.59 -10.86
N LYS A 125 -20.95 7.40 -11.90
CA LYS A 125 -21.79 8.57 -12.21
C LYS A 125 -23.11 8.06 -12.79
N THR A 126 -24.22 8.36 -12.13
CA THR A 126 -25.56 8.03 -12.62
C THR A 126 -26.30 9.29 -13.07
N GLU A 127 -26.84 9.28 -14.29
CA GLU A 127 -27.91 10.19 -14.72
C GLU A 127 -29.25 9.44 -14.72
N GLY A 128 -30.17 9.76 -13.79
CA GLY A 128 -31.53 9.21 -13.78
C GLY A 128 -32.22 9.13 -12.41
N ASP A 129 -33.54 9.38 -12.39
CA ASP A 129 -34.42 9.60 -11.22
C ASP A 129 -34.88 8.29 -10.51
N GLY A 130 -34.02 7.29 -10.44
CA GLY A 130 -34.33 5.97 -9.87
C GLY A 130 -33.58 5.67 -8.55
N PHE A 131 -34.26 5.05 -7.58
CA PHE A 131 -33.67 4.63 -6.30
C PHE A 131 -32.65 3.50 -6.52
N ARG A 132 -31.37 3.73 -6.21
CA ARG A 132 -30.28 2.74 -6.34
C ARG A 132 -29.34 2.83 -5.13
N ILE A 133 -28.90 1.67 -4.64
CA ILE A 133 -27.87 1.54 -3.60
C ILE A 133 -26.52 1.85 -4.27
N GLY A 134 -25.85 2.91 -3.85
CA GLY A 134 -24.55 3.30 -4.43
C GLY A 134 -23.48 2.28 -4.12
N ALA A 135 -23.03 1.52 -5.11
CA ALA A 135 -21.80 0.74 -5.02
C ALA A 135 -20.62 1.70 -5.13
N ALA A 136 -19.83 1.81 -4.07
CA ALA A 136 -18.60 2.59 -4.04
C ALA A 136 -17.46 1.70 -3.54
N ALA A 137 -16.30 1.81 -4.16
CA ALA A 137 -15.10 1.07 -3.77
C ALA A 137 -14.00 2.06 -3.45
N ALA A 138 -13.31 1.87 -2.32
CA ALA A 138 -12.38 2.87 -1.81
C ALA A 138 -11.00 2.29 -1.46
N THR A 139 -9.95 3.03 -1.77
CA THR A 139 -8.57 2.76 -1.36
C THR A 139 -8.17 3.69 -0.22
N LYS A 140 -7.55 3.14 0.83
CA LYS A 140 -7.01 3.93 1.94
C LYS A 140 -5.71 4.62 1.55
N LEU A 141 -5.59 5.94 1.73
CA LEU A 141 -4.35 6.69 1.51
C LEU A 141 -3.77 7.20 2.83
N TYR A 142 -2.52 6.83 3.13
CA TYR A 142 -1.75 7.32 4.26
C TYR A 142 -0.48 8.03 3.81
N PHE A 143 -0.19 9.19 4.39
CA PHE A 143 1.09 9.88 4.20
C PHE A 143 1.41 10.76 5.42
N SER A 144 2.62 11.29 5.51
CA SER A 144 2.99 12.26 6.55
C SER A 144 3.67 13.48 5.95
N VAL A 145 3.47 14.65 6.57
CA VAL A 145 4.09 15.91 6.17
C VAL A 145 5.10 16.35 7.25
N LYS A 146 6.34 16.63 6.86
CA LYS A 146 7.40 17.12 7.75
C LYS A 146 7.39 18.65 7.86
N PRO A 147 7.77 19.21 9.02
CA PRO A 147 7.92 20.65 9.16
C PRO A 147 9.10 21.15 8.33
N ALA A 148 8.83 22.05 7.39
CA ALA A 148 9.86 22.78 6.66
C ALA A 148 9.97 24.21 7.22
N ASN A 149 11.19 24.71 7.42
CA ASN A 149 11.37 26.15 7.65
C ASN A 149 10.93 26.90 6.36
N ILE A 150 10.34 28.09 6.49
CA ILE A 150 9.72 28.84 5.36
C ILE A 150 10.67 28.95 4.17
N LEU A 151 11.98 29.09 4.42
CA LEU A 151 13.02 29.15 3.39
C LEU A 151 13.20 27.82 2.64
N ALA A 152 13.25 26.67 3.33
CA ALA A 152 13.32 25.36 2.70
C ALA A 152 12.05 25.04 1.92
N ALA A 153 10.88 25.40 2.44
CA ALA A 153 9.61 25.18 1.75
C ALA A 153 9.49 26.03 0.47
N LEU A 154 9.98 27.29 0.49
CA LEU A 154 10.07 28.14 -0.70
C LEU A 154 11.06 27.60 -1.73
N VAL A 155 12.23 27.09 -1.29
CA VAL A 155 13.20 26.43 -2.16
C VAL A 155 12.60 25.17 -2.78
N HIS A 156 11.86 24.37 -2.01
CA HIS A 156 11.20 23.18 -2.52
C HIS A 156 10.06 23.49 -3.48
N LYS A 157 9.24 24.51 -3.22
CA LYS A 157 8.20 24.96 -4.16
C LYS A 157 8.78 25.51 -5.46
N ALA A 158 9.88 26.26 -5.37
CA ALA A 158 10.61 26.71 -6.56
C ALA A 158 11.20 25.51 -7.31
N ALA A 159 11.77 24.53 -6.60
CA ALA A 159 12.30 23.31 -7.20
C ALA A 159 11.21 22.46 -7.87
N SER A 160 10.03 22.30 -7.26
CA SER A 160 8.93 21.52 -7.85
C SER A 160 8.30 22.22 -9.06
N PHE A 161 8.07 23.53 -8.97
CA PHE A 161 7.61 24.33 -10.10
C PHE A 161 8.60 24.29 -11.27
N MET A 162 9.90 24.35 -10.99
CA MET A 162 10.96 24.28 -12.01
C MET A 162 11.15 22.86 -12.56
N ALA A 163 10.91 21.82 -11.76
CA ALA A 163 10.89 20.43 -12.23
C ALA A 163 9.71 20.18 -13.19
N GLU A 164 8.58 20.86 -13.00
CA GLU A 164 7.43 20.81 -13.91
C GLU A 164 7.62 21.68 -15.17
N THR A 165 8.54 22.65 -15.19
CA THR A 165 8.62 23.67 -16.27
C THR A 165 9.96 23.79 -17.01
N ALA A 166 11.07 23.17 -16.57
CA ALA A 166 12.39 23.36 -17.19
C ALA A 166 13.25 22.07 -17.28
N PRO A 167 14.03 21.87 -18.38
CA PRO A 167 14.97 20.74 -18.50
C PRO A 167 16.10 20.78 -17.45
N GLY A 168 16.54 19.61 -16.98
CA GLY A 168 17.43 19.44 -15.82
C GLY A 168 18.82 20.11 -15.88
N SER A 169 19.28 20.55 -17.06
CA SER A 169 20.57 21.23 -17.23
C SER A 169 20.64 22.64 -16.62
N TYR A 170 19.48 23.30 -16.44
CA TYR A 170 19.42 24.64 -15.85
C TYR A 170 19.52 24.63 -14.31
N LEU A 171 19.16 23.52 -13.65
CA LEU A 171 19.18 23.38 -12.19
C LEU A 171 20.61 23.45 -11.62
N LEU A 172 21.59 22.83 -12.29
CA LEU A 172 22.98 22.85 -11.85
C LEU A 172 23.58 24.27 -11.96
N ILE A 173 23.29 24.96 -13.06
CA ILE A 173 23.80 26.32 -13.33
C ILE A 173 23.21 27.30 -12.32
N ILE A 174 21.92 27.22 -12.03
CA ILE A 174 21.25 28.11 -11.07
C ILE A 174 21.68 27.78 -9.63
N ALA A 175 21.87 26.51 -9.27
CA ALA A 175 22.38 26.13 -7.95
C ALA A 175 23.81 26.64 -7.71
N VAL A 176 24.70 26.50 -8.69
CA VAL A 176 26.07 27.05 -8.64
C VAL A 176 26.03 28.58 -8.57
N SER A 177 25.12 29.22 -9.30
CA SER A 177 24.91 30.68 -9.28
C SER A 177 24.41 31.18 -7.92
N MET A 178 23.47 30.45 -7.28
CA MET A 178 22.95 30.78 -5.95
C MET A 178 23.99 30.54 -4.85
N ILE A 179 24.76 29.45 -4.92
CA ILE A 179 25.88 29.20 -3.99
C ILE A 179 26.93 30.30 -4.14
N GLY A 180 27.26 30.70 -5.36
CA GLY A 180 28.16 31.83 -5.64
C GLY A 180 27.64 33.16 -5.09
N ALA A 181 26.34 33.43 -5.23
CA ALA A 181 25.70 34.63 -4.69
C ALA A 181 25.70 34.64 -3.15
N VAL A 182 25.42 33.50 -2.51
CA VAL A 182 25.43 33.34 -1.04
C VAL A 182 26.85 33.44 -0.46
N MET A 183 27.84 32.84 -1.13
CA MET A 183 29.26 32.99 -0.75
C MET A 183 29.76 34.42 -0.97
N GLY A 184 29.28 35.10 -2.01
CA GLY A 184 29.49 36.52 -2.25
C GLY A 184 28.92 37.37 -1.12
N LEU A 185 27.65 37.16 -0.76
CA LEU A 185 26.97 37.90 0.31
C LEU A 185 27.64 37.68 1.68
N ARG A 186 28.09 36.46 2.00
CA ARG A 186 28.84 36.17 3.24
C ARG A 186 30.21 36.86 3.32
N LYS A 187 30.84 37.18 2.18
CA LYS A 187 32.12 37.88 2.13
C LYS A 187 31.99 39.41 2.20
N TYR A 188 30.81 39.95 1.91
CA TYR A 188 30.54 41.39 1.87
C TYR A 188 29.73 41.94 3.06
N SER A 189 29.26 41.09 3.98
CA SER A 189 28.53 41.51 5.20
C SER A 189 29.41 42.03 6.35
N SER A 190 30.74 42.08 6.19
CA SER A 190 31.70 42.57 7.19
C SER A 190 32.15 44.02 6.97
N ILE A 191 31.36 44.86 6.28
CA ILE A 191 31.63 46.30 6.14
C ILE A 191 30.90 47.05 7.25
N ASP A 192 31.67 47.50 8.24
CA ASP A 192 31.21 48.32 9.36
C ASP A 192 30.86 49.74 8.88
N ILE A 193 29.58 50.13 8.97
CA ILE A 193 29.07 51.45 8.58
C ILE A 193 28.67 52.24 9.83
N TRP A 194 29.63 52.59 10.69
CA TRP A 194 29.44 53.59 11.75
C TRP A 194 30.50 54.70 11.71
N ARG A 195 30.08 55.81 11.07
CA ARG A 195 30.46 57.25 11.21
C ARG A 195 31.80 57.65 11.86
N LYS A 196 32.48 58.62 11.22
CA LYS A 196 32.81 59.95 11.81
C LYS A 196 32.83 61.06 10.73
N LYS A 197 32.29 62.23 11.10
CA LYS A 197 31.84 63.40 10.30
C LYS A 197 32.95 64.14 9.51
N PRO A 198 32.64 64.88 8.42
CA PRO A 198 33.52 65.93 7.89
C PRO A 198 33.33 67.28 8.63
N PRO A 199 34.34 68.16 8.68
CA PRO A 199 34.28 69.45 9.37
C PRO A 199 33.62 70.56 8.54
N LYS A 200 33.18 71.61 9.24
CA LYS A 200 32.50 72.82 8.73
C LYS A 200 33.37 73.63 7.76
N ARG A 201 32.70 74.25 6.77
CA ARG A 201 33.26 75.28 5.88
C ARG A 201 33.31 76.64 6.58
N GLU A 202 34.39 77.39 6.33
CA GLU A 202 34.34 78.84 6.13
C GLU A 202 35.60 79.33 5.39
N GLY A 203 35.41 80.23 4.41
CA GLY A 203 36.42 81.24 4.04
C GLY A 203 37.23 81.08 2.75
N ARG A 204 36.84 81.90 1.77
CA ARG A 204 37.67 82.64 0.78
C ARG A 204 37.99 82.02 -0.60
N GLU A 205 37.69 82.85 -1.60
CA GLU A 205 37.91 82.72 -3.04
C GLU A 205 39.37 82.44 -3.41
N GLU A 206 39.59 81.65 -4.47
CA GLU A 206 40.26 82.13 -5.68
C GLU A 206 40.20 81.09 -6.81
N ASN A 207 39.91 81.58 -8.02
CA ASN A 207 39.93 80.86 -9.28
C ASN A 207 41.28 80.19 -9.53
N ARG A 208 41.29 78.87 -9.75
CA ARG A 208 42.32 78.20 -10.56
C ARG A 208 41.79 76.89 -11.16
N LEU A 209 41.71 76.91 -12.49
CA LEU A 209 41.60 75.79 -13.44
C LEU A 209 41.75 74.38 -12.83
N VAL A 210 40.64 73.66 -12.68
CA VAL A 210 40.67 72.23 -12.39
C VAL A 210 40.61 71.46 -13.71
N HIS A 211 41.75 70.87 -14.07
CA HIS A 211 41.83 69.78 -15.04
C HIS A 211 40.72 68.76 -14.76
N LEU A 212 39.95 68.41 -15.79
CA LEU A 212 39.11 67.21 -15.81
C LEU A 212 39.97 66.01 -15.41
N ARG A 213 39.83 65.57 -14.15
CA ARG A 213 40.48 64.38 -13.61
C ARG A 213 39.85 63.18 -14.30
N ASP A 214 40.62 62.57 -15.17
CA ASP A 214 40.26 61.37 -15.91
C ASP A 214 40.14 60.18 -14.93
N TRP A 215 38.90 59.80 -14.63
CA TRP A 215 38.51 58.74 -13.67
C TRP A 215 39.10 57.36 -14.01
N ARG A 216 39.71 57.21 -15.19
CA ARG A 216 40.40 55.99 -15.66
C ARG A 216 41.75 55.72 -14.97
N THR A 217 42.31 56.69 -14.23
CA THR A 217 43.67 56.60 -13.69
C THR A 217 43.76 56.33 -12.18
N GLU A 218 42.65 56.30 -11.45
CA GLU A 218 42.65 55.93 -10.03
C GLU A 218 42.57 54.40 -9.82
N PRO A 219 43.32 53.81 -8.86
CA PRO A 219 43.29 52.37 -8.58
C PRO A 219 41.88 51.83 -8.26
N ARG A 220 41.01 52.69 -7.69
CA ARG A 220 39.62 52.36 -7.36
C ARG A 220 38.70 52.31 -8.58
N GLY A 221 38.95 53.13 -9.60
CA GLY A 221 38.20 53.13 -10.86
C GLY A 221 38.49 51.91 -11.72
N ARG A 222 39.76 51.49 -11.80
CA ARG A 222 40.15 50.25 -12.49
C ARG A 222 39.52 49.00 -11.88
N LEU A 223 39.36 48.96 -10.55
CA LEU A 223 38.70 47.86 -9.86
C LEU A 223 37.19 47.79 -10.15
N TYR A 224 36.55 48.93 -10.42
CA TYR A 224 35.12 49.00 -10.74
C TYR A 224 34.85 48.56 -12.19
N ILE A 225 35.70 48.98 -13.13
CA ILE A 225 35.61 48.58 -14.54
C ILE A 225 35.91 47.09 -14.72
N THR A 226 36.91 46.54 -14.04
CA THR A 226 37.20 45.09 -14.12
C THR A 226 36.09 44.25 -13.49
N LYS A 227 35.43 44.74 -12.44
CA LYS A 227 34.26 44.07 -11.83
C LYS A 227 33.03 44.08 -12.71
N ILE A 228 32.74 45.20 -13.40
CA ILE A 228 31.63 45.29 -14.36
C ILE A 228 31.93 44.46 -15.61
N ALA A 229 33.19 44.46 -16.08
CA ALA A 229 33.61 43.64 -17.21
C ALA A 229 33.52 42.14 -16.90
N LEU A 230 33.90 41.70 -15.70
CA LEU A 230 33.77 40.30 -15.29
C LEU A 230 32.29 39.88 -15.15
N LEU A 231 31.43 40.77 -14.65
CA LEU A 231 30.00 40.55 -14.54
C LEU A 231 29.33 40.45 -15.91
N LEU A 232 29.70 41.31 -16.86
CA LEU A 232 29.22 41.28 -18.24
C LEU A 232 29.76 40.08 -19.03
N LEU A 233 31.00 39.64 -18.76
CA LEU A 233 31.59 38.42 -19.35
C LEU A 233 30.87 37.15 -18.85
N LEU A 234 30.53 37.10 -17.55
CA LEU A 234 29.72 36.04 -16.96
C LEU A 234 28.28 36.06 -17.50
N LEU A 235 27.69 37.24 -17.70
CA LEU A 235 26.35 37.39 -18.29
C LEU A 235 26.33 36.98 -19.79
N ALA A 236 27.42 37.25 -20.52
CA ALA A 236 27.59 36.85 -21.91
C ALA A 236 27.79 35.33 -22.08
N LEU A 237 28.44 34.66 -21.11
CA LEU A 237 28.56 33.20 -21.08
C LEU A 237 27.22 32.49 -20.82
N VAL A 238 26.26 33.17 -20.19
CA VAL A 238 24.89 32.68 -19.94
C VAL A 238 23.99 32.85 -21.18
N LEU A 239 24.38 33.69 -22.13
CA LEU A 239 23.55 34.08 -23.29
C LEU A 239 24.05 33.51 -24.64
N VAL A 240 25.02 32.60 -24.65
CA VAL A 240 25.44 31.93 -25.90
C VAL A 240 24.31 30.97 -26.34
N PRO A 241 23.68 31.17 -27.52
CA PRO A 241 22.74 30.20 -28.04
C PRO A 241 23.54 29.00 -28.54
N ILE A 242 23.42 27.87 -27.86
CA ILE A 242 23.93 26.58 -28.36
C ILE A 242 22.92 26.08 -29.39
N GLU A 243 23.36 26.03 -30.66
CA GLU A 243 22.65 25.31 -31.72
C GLU A 243 22.53 23.83 -31.33
N VAL A 244 21.29 23.35 -31.37
CA VAL A 244 20.89 21.99 -30.99
C VAL A 244 21.45 21.00 -32.01
N ILE A 245 22.45 20.20 -31.61
CA ILE A 245 22.68 18.88 -32.18
C ILE A 245 21.79 17.94 -31.36
N GLY A 246 20.83 17.32 -32.02
CA GLY A 246 19.95 16.33 -31.42
C GLY A 246 20.75 15.10 -31.01
N ASP A 247 20.79 14.85 -29.71
CA ASP A 247 20.80 13.51 -29.13
C ASP A 247 20.22 13.63 -27.72
N ASP A 248 19.31 12.71 -27.40
CA ASP A 248 18.44 12.69 -26.23
C ASP A 248 19.15 13.04 -24.90
N MET A 249 18.71 14.13 -24.26
CA MET A 249 19.02 14.34 -22.84
C MET A 249 18.26 13.30 -22.00
N PRO A 250 18.91 12.55 -21.09
CA PRO A 250 18.21 11.60 -20.24
C PRO A 250 17.22 12.33 -19.34
N SER A 251 15.94 12.05 -19.54
CA SER A 251 14.85 12.48 -18.66
C SER A 251 15.15 12.06 -17.22
N CYS A 252 14.98 13.01 -16.29
CA CYS A 252 15.02 12.76 -14.84
C CYS A 252 13.78 12.00 -14.32
N CYS A 253 12.80 11.73 -15.19
CA CYS A 253 11.67 10.86 -14.96
C CYS A 253 12.04 9.45 -15.44
N GLY A 254 11.90 8.45 -14.57
CA GLY A 254 12.12 7.05 -14.93
C GLY A 254 11.27 6.63 -16.12
N HIS A 255 11.88 5.92 -17.07
CA HIS A 255 11.17 5.45 -18.24
C HIS A 255 10.58 4.07 -17.97
N THR A 256 9.35 3.86 -18.42
CA THR A 256 8.74 2.53 -18.45
C THR A 256 9.15 1.78 -19.71
N ILE A 257 9.63 0.55 -19.52
CA ILE A 257 9.91 -0.40 -20.60
C ILE A 257 8.94 -1.57 -20.44
N TYR A 258 8.24 -1.91 -21.49
CA TYR A 258 7.33 -3.04 -21.52
C TYR A 258 8.00 -4.25 -22.18
N VAL A 259 7.70 -5.43 -21.66
CA VAL A 259 8.25 -6.70 -22.14
C VAL A 259 7.10 -7.69 -22.35
N ASN A 260 7.08 -8.37 -23.49
CA ASN A 260 6.23 -9.55 -23.73
C ASN A 260 7.11 -10.73 -24.19
N GLU A 261 6.51 -11.92 -24.38
CA GLU A 261 7.25 -13.14 -24.74
C GLU A 261 8.04 -13.06 -26.06
N THR A 262 7.76 -12.06 -26.90
CA THR A 262 8.34 -11.92 -28.24
C THR A 262 9.27 -10.72 -28.39
N GLY A 263 9.38 -9.85 -27.38
CA GLY A 263 10.15 -8.62 -27.48
C GLY A 263 9.86 -7.60 -26.39
N TRP A 264 10.34 -6.39 -26.60
CA TRP A 264 10.25 -5.28 -25.66
C TRP A 264 10.05 -3.94 -26.38
N TRP A 265 9.51 -2.94 -25.70
CA TRP A 265 9.31 -1.60 -26.26
C TRP A 265 9.23 -0.54 -25.17
N ARG A 266 9.40 0.72 -25.57
CA ARG A 266 9.09 1.89 -24.74
C ARG A 266 7.79 2.51 -25.24
N GLU A 267 7.09 3.22 -24.37
CA GLU A 267 5.88 3.94 -24.76
C GLU A 267 6.15 4.91 -25.92
N GLY A 268 5.31 4.85 -26.96
CA GLY A 268 5.49 5.66 -28.17
C GLY A 268 6.64 5.22 -29.10
N VAL A 269 7.34 4.11 -28.81
CA VAL A 269 8.47 3.60 -29.62
C VAL A 269 8.11 2.29 -30.32
N VAL A 270 8.75 2.03 -31.46
CA VAL A 270 8.58 0.79 -32.25
C VAL A 270 8.98 -0.45 -31.44
N PHE A 271 8.16 -1.49 -31.56
CA PHE A 271 8.40 -2.80 -30.95
C PHE A 271 9.73 -3.42 -31.39
N SER A 272 10.51 -3.90 -30.41
CA SER A 272 11.82 -4.52 -30.62
C SER A 272 11.76 -6.04 -30.34
N PRO A 273 11.77 -6.90 -31.37
CA PRO A 273 11.69 -8.35 -31.18
C PRO A 273 12.94 -8.91 -30.50
N SER A 274 12.76 -9.92 -29.64
CA SER A 274 13.85 -10.60 -28.93
C SER A 274 13.45 -11.99 -28.45
N ASN A 275 14.39 -12.93 -28.46
CA ASN A 275 14.25 -14.24 -27.83
C ASN A 275 14.66 -14.25 -26.34
N THR A 276 15.27 -13.16 -25.88
CA THR A 276 15.57 -12.88 -24.46
C THR A 276 15.05 -11.48 -24.11
N PRO A 277 13.73 -11.26 -24.22
CA PRO A 277 13.14 -9.94 -24.16
C PRO A 277 13.34 -9.25 -22.80
N ILE A 278 13.36 -9.98 -21.68
CA ILE A 278 13.63 -9.39 -20.35
C ILE A 278 15.06 -8.87 -20.31
N GLN A 279 16.05 -9.69 -20.68
CA GLN A 279 17.45 -9.27 -20.66
C GLN A 279 17.71 -8.08 -21.59
N HIS A 280 17.10 -8.07 -22.78
CA HIS A 280 17.24 -6.95 -23.71
C HIS A 280 16.62 -5.66 -23.18
N ALA A 281 15.47 -5.71 -22.50
CA ALA A 281 14.90 -4.54 -21.85
C ALA A 281 15.84 -3.96 -20.77
N ILE A 282 16.45 -4.82 -19.93
CA ILE A 282 17.42 -4.41 -18.91
C ILE A 282 18.68 -3.78 -19.54
N ASN A 283 19.17 -4.38 -20.62
CA ASN A 283 20.33 -3.85 -21.35
C ASN A 283 20.06 -2.44 -21.90
N ASN A 284 18.82 -2.16 -22.31
CA ASN A 284 18.39 -0.88 -22.86
C ASN A 284 17.89 0.11 -21.79
N ALA A 285 17.67 -0.30 -20.55
CA ALA A 285 17.36 0.59 -19.45
C ALA A 285 18.52 1.55 -19.14
N THR A 286 18.21 2.79 -18.79
CA THR A 286 19.16 3.83 -18.38
C THR A 286 19.61 3.65 -16.92
N GLY A 287 18.77 3.01 -16.08
CA GLY A 287 19.06 2.67 -14.69
C GLY A 287 18.54 3.70 -13.66
N LYS A 288 18.61 3.30 -12.38
CA LYS A 288 18.16 3.90 -11.10
C LYS A 288 16.68 4.31 -10.97
N VAL A 289 16.01 4.68 -12.06
CA VAL A 289 14.62 5.15 -12.05
C VAL A 289 13.73 4.41 -13.05
N ASP A 290 14.33 3.66 -13.98
CA ASP A 290 13.56 2.91 -14.97
C ASP A 290 12.75 1.77 -14.34
N THR A 291 11.55 1.57 -14.87
CA THR A 291 10.65 0.48 -14.50
C THR A 291 10.43 -0.43 -15.70
N ILE A 292 10.70 -1.72 -15.53
CA ILE A 292 10.41 -2.76 -16.52
C ILE A 292 9.13 -3.46 -16.09
N ILE A 293 8.09 -3.36 -16.92
CA ILE A 293 6.81 -4.05 -16.73
C ILE A 293 6.79 -5.25 -17.66
N VAL A 294 6.78 -6.44 -17.07
CA VAL A 294 6.74 -7.70 -17.79
C VAL A 294 5.29 -8.18 -17.88
N LYS A 295 4.79 -8.31 -19.11
CA LYS A 295 3.45 -8.79 -19.41
C LYS A 295 3.31 -10.27 -19.05
N ASP A 296 2.07 -10.73 -18.94
CA ASP A 296 1.75 -12.13 -18.69
C ASP A 296 2.37 -13.04 -19.75
N GLY A 297 2.82 -14.22 -19.34
CA GLY A 297 3.52 -15.16 -20.21
C GLY A 297 4.59 -15.98 -19.51
N THR A 298 5.23 -16.85 -20.28
CA THR A 298 6.34 -17.69 -19.83
C THR A 298 7.63 -17.33 -20.55
N TYR A 299 8.60 -16.83 -19.78
CA TYR A 299 9.89 -16.37 -20.24
C TYR A 299 10.95 -17.41 -19.86
N ASN A 300 11.57 -18.02 -20.85
CA ASN A 300 12.68 -18.94 -20.63
C ASN A 300 14.00 -18.19 -20.79
N GLU A 301 14.49 -17.62 -19.69
CA GLU A 301 15.66 -16.74 -19.66
C GLU A 301 16.48 -16.94 -18.37
N ASN A 302 17.77 -16.62 -18.44
CA ASN A 302 18.59 -16.32 -17.28
C ASN A 302 18.93 -14.82 -17.34
N VAL A 303 18.52 -14.08 -16.32
CA VAL A 303 18.44 -12.62 -16.29
C VAL A 303 19.50 -12.05 -15.36
N ASP A 304 20.43 -11.28 -15.94
CA ASP A 304 21.49 -10.55 -15.25
C ASP A 304 21.07 -9.08 -14.99
N MET A 305 20.78 -8.78 -13.73
CA MET A 305 20.42 -7.46 -13.21
C MET A 305 21.69 -6.71 -12.78
N ARG A 306 22.31 -6.02 -13.73
CA ARG A 306 23.57 -5.25 -13.56
C ARG A 306 23.35 -3.75 -13.37
N LYS A 307 22.10 -3.30 -13.33
CA LYS A 307 21.70 -1.90 -13.13
C LYS A 307 20.64 -1.88 -12.04
N GLY A 308 20.73 -0.92 -11.11
CA GLY A 308 19.62 -0.63 -10.19
C GLY A 308 18.41 -0.20 -11.00
N LEU A 309 17.28 -0.86 -10.86
CA LEU A 309 16.02 -0.56 -11.55
C LEU A 309 14.88 -1.37 -10.91
N THR A 310 13.65 -1.03 -11.26
CA THR A 310 12.49 -1.84 -10.88
C THR A 310 12.11 -2.75 -12.02
N ILE A 311 11.99 -4.05 -11.77
CA ILE A 311 11.37 -5.02 -12.68
C ILE A 311 10.20 -5.66 -11.94
N ARG A 312 9.03 -5.65 -12.57
CA ARG A 312 7.83 -6.25 -11.99
C ARG A 312 6.93 -6.88 -13.03
N SER A 313 6.21 -7.91 -12.62
CA SER A 313 5.06 -8.39 -13.39
C SER A 313 3.97 -7.33 -13.50
N GLU A 314 3.20 -7.39 -14.59
CA GLU A 314 1.98 -6.63 -14.75
C GLU A 314 0.85 -7.12 -13.83
N ASN A 315 0.57 -8.43 -13.81
CA ASN A 315 -0.58 -9.01 -13.10
C ASN A 315 -0.19 -10.00 -11.97
N GLY A 316 1.07 -9.98 -11.53
CA GLY A 316 1.55 -10.74 -10.37
C GLY A 316 2.07 -12.14 -10.71
N SER A 317 2.50 -12.86 -9.67
CA SER A 317 3.29 -14.09 -9.82
C SER A 317 2.55 -15.23 -10.51
N GLU A 318 1.22 -15.24 -10.45
CA GLU A 318 0.40 -16.27 -11.10
C GLU A 318 0.42 -16.16 -12.63
N SER A 319 0.66 -14.96 -13.16
CA SER A 319 0.54 -14.67 -14.60
C SER A 319 1.88 -14.53 -15.32
N THR A 320 2.98 -14.26 -14.59
CA THR A 320 4.31 -14.07 -15.19
C THR A 320 5.32 -15.07 -14.65
N ILE A 321 5.71 -16.01 -15.51
CA ILE A 321 6.63 -17.10 -15.17
C ILE A 321 7.99 -16.83 -15.82
N VAL A 322 9.06 -16.79 -15.03
CA VAL A 322 10.44 -16.78 -15.52
C VAL A 322 11.11 -18.10 -15.14
N SER A 323 11.41 -18.92 -16.14
CA SER A 323 12.04 -20.22 -15.96
C SER A 323 13.48 -20.17 -16.47
N ALA A 324 14.41 -20.82 -15.76
CA ALA A 324 15.80 -20.90 -16.19
C ALA A 324 15.90 -21.50 -17.60
N LEU A 325 16.52 -20.78 -18.53
CA LEU A 325 16.86 -21.33 -19.85
C LEU A 325 18.00 -22.35 -19.73
N ASN A 326 19.02 -21.98 -18.97
CA ASN A 326 20.11 -22.83 -18.52
C ASN A 326 19.94 -23.13 -17.03
N THR A 327 19.69 -24.40 -16.69
CA THR A 327 19.51 -24.85 -15.31
C THR A 327 20.77 -24.75 -14.45
N ASN A 328 21.93 -24.57 -15.10
CA ASN A 328 23.24 -24.43 -14.46
C ASN A 328 23.61 -22.96 -14.19
N ASP A 329 22.65 -22.05 -14.35
CA ASP A 329 22.77 -20.65 -13.98
C ASP A 329 21.57 -20.19 -13.14
N HIS A 330 21.69 -19.02 -12.52
CA HIS A 330 20.60 -18.42 -11.74
C HIS A 330 19.50 -17.91 -12.69
N VAL A 331 18.24 -17.88 -12.24
CA VAL A 331 17.16 -17.27 -13.05
C VAL A 331 17.27 -15.76 -13.02
N PHE A 332 17.32 -15.17 -11.82
CA PHE A 332 17.66 -13.77 -11.63
C PHE A 332 18.98 -13.65 -10.88
N LYS A 333 19.96 -12.99 -11.49
CA LYS A 333 21.26 -12.68 -10.88
C LYS A 333 21.41 -11.19 -10.69
N ILE A 334 21.35 -10.76 -9.44
CA ILE A 334 21.36 -9.38 -9.00
C ILE A 334 22.75 -9.03 -8.49
N THR A 335 23.38 -8.10 -9.21
CA THR A 335 24.76 -7.63 -8.96
C THR A 335 24.86 -6.10 -8.92
N ALA A 336 23.70 -5.42 -8.87
CA ALA A 336 23.62 -3.98 -8.68
C ALA A 336 22.73 -3.66 -7.47
N ASP A 337 23.07 -2.58 -6.78
CA ASP A 337 22.26 -2.02 -5.69
C ASP A 337 20.95 -1.42 -6.22
N TYR A 338 19.98 -1.21 -5.34
CA TYR A 338 18.71 -0.55 -5.65
C TYR A 338 17.91 -1.27 -6.76
N VAL A 339 17.93 -2.59 -6.75
CA VAL A 339 17.09 -3.42 -7.63
C VAL A 339 15.81 -3.81 -6.90
N THR A 340 14.66 -3.58 -7.54
CA THR A 340 13.38 -4.14 -7.10
C THR A 340 12.95 -5.23 -8.08
N THR A 341 12.67 -6.44 -7.59
CA THR A 341 12.15 -7.56 -8.38
C THR A 341 10.87 -8.06 -7.74
N SER A 342 9.73 -7.91 -8.44
CA SER A 342 8.45 -8.32 -7.86
C SER A 342 7.41 -8.95 -8.76
N GLY A 343 6.57 -9.80 -8.18
CA GLY A 343 5.41 -10.37 -8.87
C GLY A 343 5.75 -11.49 -9.85
N PHE A 344 6.85 -12.22 -9.70
CA PHE A 344 7.23 -13.30 -10.63
C PHE A 344 7.05 -14.69 -10.03
N THR A 345 6.60 -15.65 -10.84
CA THR A 345 6.95 -17.06 -10.60
C THR A 345 8.35 -17.31 -11.14
N VAL A 346 9.29 -17.77 -10.31
CA VAL A 346 10.70 -18.01 -10.67
C VAL A 346 11.05 -19.48 -10.44
N LYS A 347 11.56 -20.18 -11.47
CA LYS A 347 11.79 -21.63 -11.33
C LYS A 347 12.92 -22.23 -12.18
N ASN A 348 13.30 -23.46 -11.83
CA ASN A 348 14.16 -24.37 -12.59
C ASN A 348 15.68 -24.08 -12.61
N ALA A 349 16.22 -23.32 -11.65
CA ALA A 349 17.68 -23.21 -11.45
C ALA A 349 18.19 -24.38 -10.59
N LYS A 350 18.36 -25.56 -11.20
CA LYS A 350 18.48 -26.85 -10.51
C LYS A 350 19.90 -27.29 -10.15
N ASP A 351 20.92 -26.77 -10.82
CA ASP A 351 22.29 -27.19 -10.56
C ASP A 351 22.77 -26.75 -9.18
N CYS A 352 23.81 -27.43 -8.68
CA CYS A 352 24.41 -27.12 -7.39
C CYS A 352 24.76 -25.63 -7.32
N GLU A 353 24.48 -25.02 -6.18
CA GLU A 353 24.76 -23.61 -5.92
C GLU A 353 23.94 -22.57 -6.71
N LYS A 354 23.03 -23.00 -7.58
CA LYS A 354 22.17 -22.11 -8.36
C LYS A 354 20.92 -21.73 -7.61
N ALA A 355 20.37 -20.57 -7.97
CA ALA A 355 19.24 -20.00 -7.26
C ALA A 355 18.19 -19.49 -8.23
N GLY A 356 16.93 -19.55 -7.82
CA GLY A 356 15.87 -18.79 -8.48
C GLY A 356 16.25 -17.31 -8.52
N ILE A 357 16.52 -16.74 -7.36
CA ILE A 357 16.99 -15.35 -7.24
C ILE A 357 18.31 -15.32 -6.46
N TYR A 358 19.36 -14.74 -7.04
CA TYR A 358 20.68 -14.63 -6.45
C TYR A 358 21.11 -13.17 -6.28
N LEU A 359 21.45 -12.77 -5.06
CA LEU A 359 22.01 -11.47 -4.72
C LEU A 359 23.49 -11.63 -4.34
N LYS A 360 24.38 -10.87 -4.99
CA LYS A 360 25.82 -10.93 -4.73
C LYS A 360 26.42 -9.55 -4.56
N ASN A 361 26.94 -9.27 -3.36
CA ASN A 361 27.59 -8.00 -3.01
C ASN A 361 26.73 -6.78 -3.32
N VAL A 362 25.44 -6.86 -2.98
CA VAL A 362 24.46 -5.78 -3.24
C VAL A 362 23.80 -5.28 -1.96
N SER A 363 23.24 -4.09 -2.08
CA SER A 363 22.53 -3.38 -1.02
C SER A 363 21.31 -2.63 -1.53
N HIS A 364 20.38 -2.37 -0.62
CA HIS A 364 19.15 -1.62 -0.89
C HIS A 364 18.26 -2.23 -1.98
N CYS A 365 18.34 -3.55 -2.18
CA CYS A 365 17.45 -4.28 -3.08
C CYS A 365 16.18 -4.73 -2.36
N THR A 366 15.09 -4.83 -3.12
CA THR A 366 13.80 -5.37 -2.64
C THR A 366 13.36 -6.53 -3.52
N ILE A 367 13.17 -7.69 -2.92
CA ILE A 367 12.63 -8.89 -3.57
C ILE A 367 11.28 -9.14 -2.95
N SER A 368 10.19 -8.94 -3.71
CA SER A 368 8.85 -9.04 -3.14
C SER A 368 7.80 -9.72 -4.00
N ASP A 369 6.82 -10.34 -3.36
CA ASP A 369 5.63 -10.88 -4.03
C ASP A 369 5.96 -11.90 -5.13
N ASN A 370 7.05 -12.68 -4.97
CA ASN A 370 7.47 -13.71 -5.91
C ASN A 370 7.10 -15.11 -5.42
N ASN A 371 6.83 -16.02 -6.35
CA ASN A 371 6.68 -17.45 -6.10
C ASN A 371 7.90 -18.21 -6.66
N ILE A 372 8.76 -18.71 -5.79
CA ILE A 372 10.07 -19.24 -6.16
C ILE A 372 10.14 -20.73 -5.84
N SER A 373 10.34 -21.56 -6.86
CA SER A 373 10.32 -23.01 -6.69
C SER A 373 11.23 -23.81 -7.62
N ASN A 374 11.39 -25.09 -7.31
CA ASN A 374 12.10 -26.06 -8.15
C ASN A 374 13.55 -25.64 -8.50
N SER A 375 14.24 -25.04 -7.54
CA SER A 375 15.63 -24.58 -7.68
C SER A 375 16.49 -25.15 -6.55
N TYR A 376 17.82 -25.14 -6.68
CA TYR A 376 18.71 -25.62 -5.62
C TYR A 376 18.60 -24.70 -4.38
N TYR A 377 18.79 -23.39 -4.58
CA TYR A 377 18.35 -22.36 -3.64
C TYR A 377 17.12 -21.64 -4.19
N GLY A 378 16.14 -21.31 -3.35
CA GLY A 378 15.07 -20.39 -3.75
C GLY A 378 15.64 -18.98 -3.93
N ILE A 379 16.02 -18.36 -2.80
CA ILE A 379 16.72 -17.07 -2.75
C ILE A 379 18.09 -17.30 -2.12
N ARG A 380 19.17 -16.85 -2.77
CA ARG A 380 20.54 -16.93 -2.23
C ARG A 380 21.14 -15.53 -2.12
N MET A 381 21.70 -15.18 -0.97
CA MET A 381 22.39 -13.92 -0.72
C MET A 381 23.83 -14.17 -0.27
N ILE A 382 24.79 -13.54 -0.94
CA ILE A 382 26.21 -13.61 -0.56
C ILE A 382 26.76 -12.19 -0.45
N GLY A 383 27.35 -11.85 0.69
CA GLY A 383 28.01 -10.55 0.89
C GLY A 383 27.05 -9.36 0.77
N SER A 384 25.74 -9.55 1.00
CA SER A 384 24.71 -8.56 0.67
C SER A 384 24.06 -7.98 1.94
N SER A 385 23.85 -6.67 1.99
CA SER A 385 23.37 -6.00 3.20
C SER A 385 22.30 -4.95 2.93
N TYR A 386 21.45 -4.62 3.90
CA TYR A 386 20.38 -3.60 3.75
C TYR A 386 19.36 -3.94 2.65
N ASN A 387 19.04 -5.22 2.47
CA ASN A 387 18.03 -5.66 1.51
C ASN A 387 16.73 -6.10 2.21
N ASN A 388 15.64 -6.04 1.45
CA ASN A 388 14.30 -6.41 1.90
C ASN A 388 13.82 -7.63 1.10
N ILE A 389 13.55 -8.74 1.80
CA ILE A 389 12.96 -9.94 1.22
C ILE A 389 11.57 -10.10 1.84
N ILE A 390 10.52 -9.75 1.09
CA ILE A 390 9.19 -9.51 1.66
C ILE A 390 8.09 -10.21 0.84
N ASN A 391 7.10 -10.84 1.48
CA ASN A 391 5.93 -11.43 0.78
C ASN A 391 6.29 -12.46 -0.30
N ASN A 392 7.41 -13.19 -0.17
CA ASN A 392 7.75 -14.22 -1.14
C ASN A 392 7.26 -15.59 -0.68
N THR A 393 6.76 -16.39 -1.60
CA THR A 393 6.51 -17.82 -1.38
C THR A 393 7.69 -18.60 -1.94
N VAL A 394 8.40 -19.33 -1.10
CA VAL A 394 9.62 -20.06 -1.45
C VAL A 394 9.45 -21.53 -1.10
N SER A 395 9.23 -22.36 -2.11
CA SER A 395 8.81 -23.76 -1.92
C SER A 395 9.47 -24.75 -2.85
N ASN A 396 9.58 -26.01 -2.43
CA ASN A 396 10.11 -27.09 -3.26
C ASN A 396 11.53 -26.80 -3.81
N ASN A 397 12.38 -26.19 -2.98
CA ASN A 397 13.81 -25.99 -3.26
C ASN A 397 14.64 -26.90 -2.34
N SER A 398 15.95 -27.05 -2.59
CA SER A 398 16.81 -27.73 -1.61
C SER A 398 16.86 -26.91 -0.32
N ASN A 399 17.21 -25.63 -0.42
CA ASN A 399 17.08 -24.66 0.66
C ASN A 399 16.19 -23.50 0.19
N GLY A 400 15.31 -23.01 1.05
CA GLY A 400 14.39 -21.92 0.71
C GLY A 400 15.15 -20.60 0.52
N ILE A 401 15.51 -19.94 1.62
CA ILE A 401 16.29 -18.70 1.61
C ILE A 401 17.62 -18.93 2.31
N TYR A 402 18.73 -18.65 1.63
CA TYR A 402 20.09 -18.88 2.12
C TYR A 402 20.89 -17.57 2.16
N LEU A 403 21.43 -17.23 3.33
CA LEU A 403 22.27 -16.04 3.57
C LEU A 403 23.67 -16.46 4.02
N LEU A 404 24.69 -15.95 3.32
CA LEU A 404 26.10 -16.10 3.66
C LEU A 404 26.78 -14.73 3.68
N TRP A 405 27.49 -14.41 4.77
CA TRP A 405 28.17 -13.11 4.95
C TRP A 405 27.25 -11.91 4.67
N SER A 406 25.98 -12.00 5.05
CA SER A 406 24.94 -11.03 4.68
C SER A 406 24.29 -10.47 5.94
N SER A 407 24.32 -9.15 6.12
CA SER A 407 23.95 -8.49 7.38
C SER A 407 22.96 -7.34 7.17
N TYR A 408 22.25 -6.93 8.22
CA TYR A 408 21.31 -5.79 8.14
C TYR A 408 20.18 -5.95 7.12
N ASN A 409 19.73 -7.19 6.84
CA ASN A 409 18.61 -7.45 5.94
C ASN A 409 17.31 -7.67 6.73
N THR A 410 16.18 -7.40 6.08
CA THR A 410 14.84 -7.67 6.62
C THR A 410 14.18 -8.78 5.83
N LEU A 411 13.79 -9.86 6.51
CA LEU A 411 13.05 -10.98 5.94
C LEU A 411 11.68 -11.04 6.66
N SER A 412 10.63 -10.61 5.98
CA SER A 412 9.29 -10.56 6.61
C SER A 412 8.16 -10.98 5.69
N ASN A 413 7.10 -11.56 6.24
CA ASN A 413 5.94 -12.00 5.48
C ASN A 413 6.25 -13.05 4.39
N ASN A 414 7.36 -13.78 4.50
CA ASN A 414 7.68 -14.83 3.53
C ASN A 414 7.08 -16.16 3.99
N THR A 415 6.65 -16.95 3.02
CA THR A 415 6.22 -18.33 3.24
C THR A 415 7.33 -19.26 2.74
N ALA A 416 8.04 -19.92 3.66
CA ALA A 416 9.03 -20.94 3.33
C ALA A 416 8.44 -22.31 3.68
N ASN A 417 8.06 -23.10 2.68
CA ASN A 417 7.40 -24.39 2.89
C ASN A 417 7.88 -25.48 1.94
N SER A 418 7.91 -26.72 2.42
CA SER A 418 8.27 -27.89 1.61
C SER A 418 9.64 -27.76 0.91
N ASN A 419 10.61 -27.08 1.54
CA ASN A 419 12.01 -27.12 1.12
C ASN A 419 12.70 -28.33 1.77
N ASN A 420 13.61 -28.98 1.03
CA ASN A 420 14.13 -30.29 1.41
C ASN A 420 15.03 -30.25 2.65
N ASP A 421 15.87 -29.22 2.77
CA ASP A 421 16.82 -29.06 3.85
C ASP A 421 16.28 -28.06 4.88
N TYR A 422 16.42 -26.75 4.61
CA TYR A 422 16.01 -25.67 5.50
C TYR A 422 15.06 -24.69 4.82
N GLY A 423 14.07 -24.18 5.55
CA GLY A 423 13.26 -23.04 5.13
C GLY A 423 14.10 -21.77 4.99
N ILE A 424 14.82 -21.40 6.05
CA ILE A 424 15.82 -20.33 6.07
C ILE A 424 17.14 -20.85 6.65
N TYR A 425 18.26 -20.51 6.00
CA TYR A 425 19.60 -20.86 6.47
C TYR A 425 20.50 -19.62 6.49
N LEU A 426 20.96 -19.23 7.68
CA LEU A 426 21.90 -18.13 7.89
C LEU A 426 23.24 -18.70 8.35
N THR A 427 24.30 -18.36 7.63
CA THR A 427 25.67 -18.62 8.07
C THR A 427 26.56 -17.39 7.97
N SER A 428 27.38 -17.17 8.99
CA SER A 428 28.28 -16.03 9.12
C SER A 428 27.58 -14.69 8.82
N SER A 429 26.33 -14.56 9.25
CA SER A 429 25.39 -13.47 8.90
C SER A 429 24.80 -12.89 10.17
N ALA A 430 24.74 -11.57 10.31
CA ALA A 430 24.36 -10.94 11.58
C ALA A 430 23.47 -9.70 11.39
N THR A 431 22.80 -9.29 12.45
CA THR A 431 21.93 -8.10 12.51
C THR A 431 20.83 -8.12 11.46
N ASN A 432 20.36 -9.30 11.05
CA ASN A 432 19.17 -9.45 10.23
C ASN A 432 17.93 -9.49 11.12
N THR A 433 16.80 -9.02 10.59
CA THR A 433 15.49 -9.11 11.26
C THR A 433 14.59 -10.05 10.49
N ILE A 434 14.15 -11.13 11.14
CA ILE A 434 13.30 -12.18 10.58
C ILE A 434 12.01 -12.22 11.40
N SER A 435 10.89 -11.77 10.83
CA SER A 435 9.61 -11.70 11.56
C SER A 435 8.41 -11.88 10.65
N ASN A 436 7.30 -12.37 11.21
CA ASN A 436 6.05 -12.64 10.50
C ASN A 436 6.20 -13.55 9.27
N ASN A 437 7.11 -14.53 9.32
CA ASN A 437 7.25 -15.53 8.26
C ASN A 437 6.49 -16.81 8.61
N TYR A 438 6.16 -17.61 7.60
CA TYR A 438 5.49 -18.90 7.74
C TYR A 438 6.48 -20.01 7.40
N PHE A 439 6.77 -20.88 8.38
CA PHE A 439 7.68 -22.01 8.24
C PHE A 439 6.94 -23.34 8.30
N ASN A 440 7.07 -24.14 7.25
CA ASN A 440 6.59 -25.51 7.22
C ASN A 440 7.52 -26.42 6.39
N ASN A 441 8.64 -26.80 6.99
CA ASN A 441 9.69 -27.62 6.37
C ASN A 441 10.16 -28.69 7.35
N THR A 442 10.89 -29.69 6.85
CA THR A 442 11.52 -30.71 7.72
C THR A 442 12.47 -30.07 8.73
N GLN A 443 13.25 -29.08 8.31
CA GLN A 443 13.97 -28.18 9.22
C GLN A 443 13.57 -26.75 8.88
N ASN A 444 13.01 -26.02 9.84
CA ASN A 444 12.46 -24.69 9.57
C ASN A 444 13.55 -23.63 9.40
N ALA A 445 14.52 -23.58 10.32
CA ALA A 445 15.59 -22.61 10.27
C ALA A 445 16.92 -23.11 10.85
N TYR A 446 18.02 -22.54 10.36
CA TYR A 446 19.36 -22.61 10.95
C TYR A 446 20.01 -21.22 10.97
N ASP A 447 20.65 -20.86 12.08
CA ASP A 447 21.32 -19.59 12.30
C ASP A 447 22.52 -19.73 13.24
N ASP A 448 23.73 -19.54 12.70
CA ASP A 448 25.00 -19.53 13.46
C ASP A 448 25.49 -18.11 13.83
N GLY A 449 24.68 -17.08 13.55
CA GLY A 449 25.03 -15.68 13.72
C GLY A 449 24.29 -15.02 14.88
N THR A 450 24.24 -13.69 14.87
CA THR A 450 23.48 -12.90 15.86
C THR A 450 22.37 -12.15 15.13
N ASN A 451 21.16 -12.69 15.14
CA ASN A 451 20.02 -12.12 14.42
C ASN A 451 18.79 -12.01 15.33
N VAL A 452 17.80 -11.26 14.86
CA VAL A 452 16.54 -11.05 15.60
C VAL A 452 15.44 -11.81 14.87
N TRP A 453 14.81 -12.75 15.57
CA TRP A 453 13.78 -13.64 15.01
C TRP A 453 12.35 -13.25 15.39
N ASN A 454 12.15 -12.05 15.95
CA ASN A 454 10.81 -11.52 16.20
C ASN A 454 10.82 -9.99 16.18
N SER A 455 9.65 -9.42 15.91
CA SER A 455 9.38 -7.99 16.12
C SER A 455 8.70 -7.77 17.47
N SER A 456 8.55 -6.51 17.88
CA SER A 456 7.72 -6.19 19.05
C SER A 456 6.25 -6.48 18.75
N GLN A 457 5.50 -6.92 19.77
CA GLN A 457 4.06 -7.08 19.67
C GLN A 457 3.40 -5.76 19.23
N THR A 458 2.77 -5.77 18.07
CA THR A 458 2.08 -4.59 17.52
C THR A 458 0.77 -5.01 16.87
N PRO A 459 -0.32 -4.25 17.05
CA PRO A 459 -1.58 -4.53 16.37
C PRO A 459 -1.40 -4.53 14.84
N GLY A 460 -1.83 -5.61 14.18
CA GLY A 460 -1.69 -5.79 12.75
C GLY A 460 -1.91 -7.24 12.35
N MET A 461 -2.58 -7.46 11.21
CA MET A 461 -2.84 -8.81 10.72
C MET A 461 -1.52 -9.53 10.37
N ASN A 462 -1.26 -10.64 11.04
CA ASN A 462 -0.07 -11.47 10.80
C ASN A 462 -0.28 -12.48 9.66
N ILE A 463 0.77 -13.21 9.29
CA ILE A 463 0.78 -14.10 8.11
C ILE A 463 -0.20 -15.28 8.21
N ILE A 464 -0.65 -15.63 9.42
CA ILE A 464 -1.66 -16.67 9.67
C ILE A 464 -3.05 -16.09 9.99
N GLY A 465 -3.24 -14.78 9.83
CA GLY A 465 -4.53 -14.11 10.02
C GLY A 465 -4.83 -13.65 11.46
N GLY A 466 -3.90 -13.83 12.40
CA GLY A 466 -4.02 -13.31 13.77
C GLY A 466 -3.90 -11.79 13.86
N LEU A 467 -4.34 -11.21 14.98
CA LEU A 467 -4.52 -9.76 15.14
C LEU A 467 -3.26 -8.97 15.51
N TYR A 468 -2.20 -9.66 15.91
CA TYR A 468 -0.94 -9.05 16.33
C TYR A 468 0.24 -9.58 15.51
N LEU A 469 1.13 -8.66 15.12
CA LEU A 469 2.48 -8.97 14.66
C LEU A 469 3.35 -9.27 15.88
N GLY A 470 4.32 -10.15 15.70
CA GLY A 470 5.29 -10.54 16.72
C GLY A 470 6.44 -11.29 16.07
N GLY A 471 6.53 -12.59 16.31
CA GLY A 471 7.50 -13.51 15.74
C GLY A 471 7.04 -14.15 14.44
N ASN A 472 7.39 -15.41 14.25
CA ASN A 472 7.09 -16.20 13.06
C ASN A 472 6.19 -17.38 13.40
N TYR A 473 5.51 -17.91 12.40
CA TYR A 473 4.76 -19.16 12.52
C TYR A 473 5.68 -20.35 12.23
N TRP A 474 5.67 -21.35 13.10
CA TRP A 474 6.44 -22.58 12.94
C TRP A 474 5.50 -23.78 12.98
N SER A 475 5.51 -24.60 11.92
CA SER A 475 4.63 -25.76 11.80
C SER A 475 4.83 -26.83 12.88
N ASP A 476 5.97 -26.82 13.54
CA ASP A 476 6.38 -27.72 14.61
C ASP A 476 6.32 -27.05 15.99
N TYR A 477 5.82 -25.82 16.09
CA TYR A 477 5.62 -25.14 17.37
C TYR A 477 4.53 -25.84 18.19
N THR A 478 4.87 -26.15 19.45
CA THR A 478 3.97 -26.82 20.40
C THR A 478 3.80 -26.03 21.70
N GLY A 479 4.20 -24.76 21.71
CA GLY A 479 4.01 -23.89 22.85
C GLY A 479 2.54 -23.48 23.06
N THR A 480 2.28 -22.90 24.21
CA THR A 480 0.96 -22.40 24.61
C THR A 480 0.80 -20.93 24.27
N ASP A 481 -0.45 -20.50 24.12
CA ASP A 481 -0.92 -19.11 24.11
C ASP A 481 -1.92 -18.99 25.26
N THR A 482 -1.47 -18.49 26.41
CA THR A 482 -2.23 -18.47 27.67
C THR A 482 -3.09 -17.23 27.84
N ASP A 483 -2.74 -16.12 27.19
CA ASP A 483 -3.53 -14.88 27.22
C ASP A 483 -4.47 -14.72 26.01
N GLY A 484 -4.36 -15.60 25.01
CA GLY A 484 -5.26 -15.69 23.86
C GLY A 484 -5.05 -14.59 22.84
N ASP A 485 -3.87 -13.96 22.82
CA ASP A 485 -3.54 -12.89 21.88
C ASP A 485 -3.03 -13.40 20.51
N GLY A 486 -2.82 -14.71 20.36
CA GLY A 486 -2.32 -15.35 19.15
C GLY A 486 -0.79 -15.43 19.07
N LEU A 487 -0.06 -15.08 20.13
CA LEU A 487 1.38 -15.19 20.27
C LEU A 487 1.71 -16.16 21.41
N GLY A 488 2.63 -17.10 21.16
CA GLY A 488 2.96 -18.11 22.15
C GLY A 488 3.96 -17.62 23.20
N GLU A 489 3.75 -17.96 24.48
CA GLU A 489 4.66 -17.55 25.56
C GLU A 489 5.89 -18.45 25.72
N THR A 490 5.92 -19.59 25.03
CA THR A 490 7.10 -20.45 24.99
C THR A 490 8.00 -20.01 23.84
N PRO A 491 9.24 -19.55 24.08
CA PRO A 491 10.12 -19.16 22.99
C PRO A 491 10.48 -20.34 22.07
N TYR A 492 10.59 -20.11 20.77
CA TYR A 492 11.07 -21.11 19.80
C TYR A 492 12.56 -20.93 19.54
N ASN A 493 13.37 -21.95 19.83
CA ASN A 493 14.82 -21.90 19.64
C ASN A 493 15.21 -22.23 18.19
N ILE A 494 16.07 -21.42 17.59
CA ILE A 494 16.58 -21.64 16.24
C ILE A 494 17.89 -22.44 16.34
N ALA A 495 18.01 -23.50 15.54
CA ALA A 495 19.21 -24.34 15.53
C ALA A 495 20.45 -23.57 15.03
N GLY A 496 21.62 -23.88 15.56
CA GLY A 496 22.91 -23.31 15.13
C GLY A 496 23.66 -22.58 16.24
N ASP A 497 22.98 -21.67 16.93
CA ASP A 497 23.49 -20.92 18.09
C ASP A 497 22.34 -20.67 19.11
N THR A 498 22.37 -19.53 19.80
CA THR A 498 21.47 -19.13 20.89
C THR A 498 20.32 -18.21 20.43
N ASN A 499 20.07 -18.13 19.12
CA ASN A 499 18.99 -17.32 18.57
C ASN A 499 17.62 -17.93 18.91
N THR A 500 16.66 -17.05 19.23
CA THR A 500 15.33 -17.44 19.70
C THR A 500 14.28 -16.50 19.13
N ASP A 501 13.15 -17.06 18.70
CA ASP A 501 11.91 -16.33 18.46
C ASP A 501 11.11 -16.27 19.77
N TYR A 502 10.98 -15.08 20.33
CA TYR A 502 10.31 -14.86 21.62
C TYR A 502 8.80 -14.66 21.52
N LEU A 503 8.25 -14.49 20.31
CA LEU A 503 6.82 -14.29 20.11
C LEU A 503 6.30 -15.18 18.96
N PRO A 504 6.50 -16.52 19.00
CA PRO A 504 6.04 -17.41 17.93
C PRO A 504 4.55 -17.23 17.68
N LEU A 505 4.13 -17.22 16.43
CA LEU A 505 2.71 -17.12 16.08
C LEU A 505 2.02 -18.45 16.37
N VAL A 506 0.93 -18.40 17.12
CA VAL A 506 0.05 -19.54 17.38
C VAL A 506 -1.17 -19.37 16.51
N THR A 507 -1.61 -20.44 15.82
CA THR A 507 -2.89 -20.41 15.09
C THR A 507 -3.99 -20.01 16.06
N PRO A 508 -4.60 -18.82 15.90
CA PRO A 508 -5.73 -18.46 16.73
C PRO A 508 -6.85 -19.47 16.44
N THR A 509 -7.61 -19.83 17.46
CA THR A 509 -8.87 -20.57 17.31
C THR A 509 -9.83 -19.71 16.47
N LEU A 510 -9.77 -19.89 15.15
CA LEU A 510 -10.57 -19.13 14.21
C LEU A 510 -12.03 -19.60 14.32
N ILE A 511 -12.88 -18.70 14.82
CA ILE A 511 -14.34 -18.82 14.75
C ILE A 511 -14.79 -18.13 13.46
N SER A 512 -15.37 -18.88 12.53
CA SER A 512 -16.03 -18.31 11.36
C SER A 512 -17.52 -18.15 11.65
N ILE A 513 -18.01 -16.91 11.65
CA ILE A 513 -19.45 -16.61 11.73
C ILE A 513 -19.93 -16.27 10.31
N ALA A 514 -20.60 -17.22 9.67
CA ALA A 514 -21.32 -16.97 8.43
C ALA A 514 -22.75 -16.52 8.77
N LEU A 515 -22.98 -15.21 8.80
CA LEU A 515 -24.35 -14.68 8.89
C LEU A 515 -25.02 -14.89 7.52
N SER A 516 -26.12 -15.65 7.45
CA SER A 516 -26.93 -15.63 6.23
C SER A 516 -27.54 -14.24 6.10
N LEU A 517 -27.31 -13.59 4.96
CA LEU A 517 -27.91 -12.31 4.60
C LEU A 517 -29.43 -12.45 4.63
N ASP A 518 -30.05 -11.94 5.68
CA ASP A 518 -31.48 -11.70 5.71
C ASP A 518 -31.73 -10.50 6.62
N THR A 519 -32.03 -9.38 5.99
CA THR A 519 -32.45 -8.15 6.65
C THR A 519 -33.82 -8.40 7.30
N VAL A 520 -33.92 -8.32 8.64
CA VAL A 520 -35.23 -8.25 9.30
C VAL A 520 -35.80 -6.86 9.00
N HIS A 521 -36.65 -6.76 7.98
CA HIS A 521 -37.40 -5.54 7.69
C HIS A 521 -38.63 -5.48 8.62
N SER A 522 -38.71 -4.45 9.46
CA SER A 522 -39.99 -4.04 10.05
C SER A 522 -40.45 -2.73 9.40
N GLY A 523 -41.65 -2.77 8.83
CA GLY A 523 -42.34 -1.62 8.27
C GLY A 523 -43.82 -1.72 8.61
N SER A 524 -44.38 -0.59 9.04
CA SER A 524 -45.77 -0.34 9.44
C SER A 524 -46.27 -1.01 10.74
N LEU A 525 -46.46 -0.15 11.75
CA LEU A 525 -47.40 -0.26 12.89
C LEU A 525 -48.21 -1.57 12.93
N ALA A 526 -47.67 -2.59 13.58
CA ALA A 526 -48.45 -3.70 14.08
C ALA A 526 -48.23 -3.75 15.60
N GLU A 527 -49.33 -3.68 16.34
CA GLU A 527 -49.40 -3.91 17.77
C GLU A 527 -48.53 -5.12 18.17
N ALA A 528 -47.62 -4.92 19.13
CA ALA A 528 -46.94 -5.94 19.94
C ALA A 528 -46.86 -7.36 19.32
N GLY A 529 -46.08 -7.52 18.25
CA GLY A 529 -45.83 -8.81 17.61
C GLY A 529 -44.33 -9.04 17.40
N HIS A 530 -43.79 -10.05 18.07
CA HIS A 530 -42.36 -10.41 18.10
C HIS A 530 -41.74 -10.61 16.71
N ASN A 531 -40.67 -9.87 16.39
CA ASN A 531 -39.89 -10.11 15.17
C ASN A 531 -38.68 -11.00 15.50
N THR A 532 -38.60 -12.15 14.83
CA THR A 532 -37.46 -13.07 14.92
C THR A 532 -36.62 -13.00 13.66
N SER A 533 -35.29 -13.07 13.80
CA SER A 533 -34.38 -13.29 12.68
C SER A 533 -34.60 -14.68 12.07
N PRO A 534 -34.21 -14.89 10.80
CA PRO A 534 -33.92 -16.22 10.31
C PRO A 534 -32.78 -16.89 11.09
N ILE A 535 -32.56 -18.17 10.79
CA ILE A 535 -31.59 -19.01 11.49
C ILE A 535 -30.17 -18.49 11.26
N ILE A 536 -29.53 -18.03 12.32
CA ILE A 536 -28.12 -17.65 12.32
C ILE A 536 -27.31 -18.92 12.61
N THR A 537 -26.29 -19.22 11.81
CA THR A 537 -25.41 -20.37 12.05
C THR A 537 -23.99 -19.91 12.31
N ALA A 538 -23.40 -20.33 13.42
CA ALA A 538 -21.98 -20.21 13.69
C ALA A 538 -21.30 -21.57 13.50
N THR A 539 -20.13 -21.59 12.88
CA THR A 539 -19.38 -22.83 12.63
C THR A 539 -18.10 -22.82 13.47
N ASN A 540 -17.86 -23.91 14.20
CA ASN A 540 -16.57 -24.11 14.85
C ASN A 540 -15.55 -24.59 13.81
N SER A 541 -14.71 -23.66 13.34
CA SER A 541 -13.59 -23.92 12.43
C SER A 541 -12.23 -24.08 13.15
N GLY A 542 -12.24 -24.15 14.48
CA GLY A 542 -11.03 -24.27 15.32
C GLY A 542 -10.47 -25.69 15.41
N THR A 543 -9.52 -25.88 16.33
CA THR A 543 -8.82 -27.16 16.59
C THR A 543 -9.24 -27.83 17.90
N VAL A 544 -10.12 -27.20 18.67
CA VAL A 544 -10.70 -27.70 19.92
C VAL A 544 -12.21 -27.56 19.90
N HIS A 545 -12.88 -28.16 20.89
CA HIS A 545 -14.30 -27.92 21.09
C HIS A 545 -14.51 -26.49 21.61
N GLU A 546 -15.56 -25.84 21.14
CA GLU A 546 -15.84 -24.43 21.46
C GLU A 546 -17.17 -24.29 22.17
N THR A 547 -17.24 -23.36 23.12
CA THR A 547 -18.48 -22.92 23.75
C THR A 547 -18.82 -21.52 23.23
N PHE A 548 -20.01 -21.37 22.64
CA PHE A 548 -20.48 -20.08 22.14
C PHE A 548 -21.23 -19.31 23.22
N TYR A 549 -20.88 -18.04 23.38
CA TYR A 549 -21.48 -17.08 24.29
C TYR A 549 -21.98 -15.87 23.51
N ILE A 550 -22.86 -15.11 24.16
CA ILE A 550 -23.20 -13.75 23.76
C ILE A 550 -22.61 -12.73 24.72
N ARG A 551 -21.94 -11.71 24.18
CA ARG A 551 -21.44 -10.58 24.96
C ARG A 551 -22.20 -9.33 24.53
N GLY A 552 -22.97 -8.75 25.46
CA GLY A 552 -23.60 -7.46 25.25
C GLY A 552 -22.59 -6.35 25.44
N ALA A 553 -22.36 -5.53 24.41
CA ALA A 553 -21.95 -4.15 24.56
C ALA A 553 -23.15 -3.29 24.16
N ASP A 554 -23.47 -2.30 24.97
CA ASP A 554 -24.70 -1.51 24.91
C ASP A 554 -25.07 -0.99 23.51
N ALA A 555 -26.37 -0.91 23.26
CA ALA A 555 -26.94 -0.28 22.08
C ALA A 555 -26.40 1.16 21.89
N TYR A 556 -25.59 1.36 20.85
CA TYR A 556 -25.06 2.67 20.49
C TYR A 556 -26.12 3.46 19.71
N TYR A 557 -26.59 4.57 20.27
CA TYR A 557 -27.40 5.56 19.55
C TYR A 557 -26.48 6.47 18.74
N ASP A 558 -26.62 6.48 17.41
CA ASP A 558 -26.17 7.60 16.59
C ASP A 558 -27.36 8.54 16.35
N LEU A 559 -27.38 9.68 17.04
CA LEU A 559 -28.31 10.78 16.78
C LEU A 559 -27.54 11.89 16.07
N SER A 560 -27.52 11.86 14.74
CA SER A 560 -27.20 13.03 13.93
C SER A 560 -28.46 13.82 13.56
N THR A 561 -28.71 14.83 14.40
CA THR A 561 -29.12 16.22 14.07
C THR A 561 -30.60 16.67 13.89
N TRP A 562 -31.05 17.45 14.90
CA TRP A 562 -31.93 18.65 14.95
C TRP A 562 -33.45 18.56 14.59
N TRP A 563 -34.33 18.54 15.62
CA TRP A 563 -35.21 19.66 16.06
C TRP A 563 -36.22 19.24 17.18
N SER A 564 -36.20 20.04 18.26
CA SER A 564 -37.15 20.33 19.36
C SER A 564 -38.30 19.40 19.80
N LEU A 565 -38.39 19.32 21.14
CA LEU A 565 -39.51 19.14 22.09
C LEU A 565 -40.37 17.85 22.06
N ALA A 566 -40.19 17.02 23.09
CA ALA A 566 -41.28 16.51 23.94
C ALA A 566 -40.73 16.07 25.31
N ASP A 567 -41.45 16.45 26.37
CA ASP A 567 -41.15 16.20 27.77
C ASP A 567 -41.36 14.71 28.14
N ARG A 568 -40.30 14.09 28.69
CA ARG A 568 -40.14 12.73 29.23
C ARG A 568 -39.70 11.63 28.25
N ILE A 569 -38.43 11.26 28.39
CA ILE A 569 -37.83 9.98 27.99
C ILE A 569 -37.67 9.15 29.27
N GLY A 570 -38.28 7.97 29.32
CA GLY A 570 -37.88 6.88 30.22
C GLY A 570 -36.87 5.96 29.51
N PRO A 571 -36.02 5.21 30.24
CA PRO A 571 -34.98 4.36 29.65
C PRO A 571 -35.57 3.01 29.23
N ASP A 572 -36.30 2.96 28.12
CA ASP A 572 -36.78 1.69 27.58
C ASP A 572 -35.81 1.18 26.51
N THR A 573 -34.92 0.28 26.92
CA THR A 573 -33.94 -0.42 26.09
C THR A 573 -34.64 -1.46 25.21
N PHE A 574 -34.15 -1.69 23.98
CA PHE A 574 -34.55 -2.88 23.22
C PHE A 574 -34.20 -4.13 24.03
N THR A 575 -35.19 -5.00 24.24
CA THR A 575 -34.94 -6.31 24.84
C THR A 575 -34.58 -7.27 23.73
N HIS A 576 -33.32 -7.71 23.73
CA HIS A 576 -32.83 -8.76 22.85
C HIS A 576 -32.97 -10.11 23.55
N GLU A 577 -33.50 -11.10 22.84
CA GLU A 577 -33.57 -12.46 23.33
C GLU A 577 -32.95 -13.42 22.31
N PHE A 578 -32.27 -14.46 22.80
CA PHE A 578 -31.66 -15.50 21.97
C PHE A 578 -32.21 -16.86 22.32
N CYS A 579 -32.40 -17.76 21.36
CA CYS A 579 -32.64 -19.16 21.68
C CYS A 579 -31.62 -20.06 20.97
N ASN A 580 -31.17 -21.10 21.68
CA ASN A 580 -30.58 -22.27 21.05
C ASN A 580 -31.71 -23.26 20.74
N PHE A 581 -31.68 -23.86 19.55
CA PHE A 581 -32.62 -24.90 19.15
C PHE A 581 -32.60 -26.13 20.08
N SER A 582 -31.52 -26.35 20.83
CA SER A 582 -31.44 -27.43 21.81
C SER A 582 -32.22 -27.16 23.10
N SER A 583 -32.41 -25.90 23.50
CA SER A 583 -33.06 -25.54 24.77
C SER A 583 -34.52 -25.15 24.62
N ALA A 584 -34.97 -24.74 23.42
CA ALA A 584 -36.30 -24.17 23.15
C ALA A 584 -36.69 -22.91 23.96
N GLU A 585 -35.91 -22.56 24.98
CA GLU A 585 -36.05 -21.38 25.82
C GLU A 585 -35.31 -20.17 25.22
N TRP A 586 -35.92 -19.00 25.36
CA TRP A 586 -35.35 -17.71 24.99
C TRP A 586 -34.63 -17.10 26.20
N TYR A 587 -33.40 -16.66 26.00
CA TYR A 587 -32.54 -16.03 26.98
C TYR A 587 -32.54 -14.52 26.76
N THR A 588 -33.03 -13.78 27.76
CA THR A 588 -33.06 -12.32 27.73
C THR A 588 -31.68 -11.73 28.03
N LEU A 589 -31.23 -10.75 27.26
CA LEU A 589 -29.94 -10.08 27.43
C LEU A 589 -29.87 -9.06 28.58
N SER A 590 -30.95 -8.84 29.32
CA SER A 590 -30.99 -7.78 30.32
C SER A 590 -30.24 -8.15 31.61
N THR A 591 -29.20 -7.36 31.88
CA THR A 591 -28.45 -7.15 33.14
C THR A 591 -27.35 -8.12 33.57
N ILE A 592 -27.05 -9.19 32.84
CA ILE A 592 -25.85 -10.02 33.10
C ILE A 592 -25.22 -10.47 31.77
N THR A 593 -23.98 -10.05 31.52
CA THR A 593 -23.20 -10.40 30.32
C THR A 593 -22.64 -11.83 30.40
N ASN A 594 -22.65 -12.56 29.26
CA ASN A 594 -22.17 -13.93 29.03
C ASN A 594 -23.18 -15.06 29.28
N ASN A 595 -24.25 -15.11 28.47
CA ASN A 595 -25.08 -16.32 28.40
C ASN A 595 -24.45 -17.33 27.43
N THR A 596 -24.30 -18.58 27.88
CA THR A 596 -23.89 -19.70 27.03
C THR A 596 -25.00 -20.03 26.04
N LEU A 597 -24.71 -19.85 24.76
CA LEU A 597 -25.63 -20.19 23.66
C LEU A 597 -25.48 -21.66 23.27
N ALA A 598 -24.27 -22.19 23.17
CA ALA A 598 -24.03 -23.61 22.87
C ALA A 598 -22.76 -24.10 23.58
N LEU A 599 -22.83 -25.29 24.17
CA LEU A 599 -21.75 -25.91 24.92
C LEU A 599 -21.05 -26.99 24.08
N ASP A 600 -19.73 -27.07 24.17
CA ASP A 600 -18.90 -28.16 23.64
C ASP A 600 -19.14 -28.46 22.13
N VAL A 601 -19.26 -27.43 21.30
CA VAL A 601 -19.47 -27.59 19.85
C VAL A 601 -18.23 -28.23 19.21
N PRO A 602 -18.36 -29.40 18.56
CA PRO A 602 -17.21 -30.13 18.03
C PRO A 602 -16.58 -29.39 16.84
N ILE A 603 -15.35 -29.76 16.51
CA ILE A 603 -14.62 -29.26 15.34
C ILE A 603 -15.38 -29.58 14.06
N GLY A 604 -15.58 -28.57 13.20
CA GLY A 604 -16.43 -28.67 12.00
C GLY A 604 -17.94 -28.73 12.30
N GLY A 605 -18.32 -28.63 13.58
CA GLY A 605 -19.69 -28.60 14.04
C GLY A 605 -20.33 -27.21 13.88
N ASN A 606 -21.66 -27.19 13.83
CA ASN A 606 -22.45 -25.97 13.69
C ASN A 606 -23.30 -25.76 14.94
N ALA A 607 -23.43 -24.50 15.35
CA ALA A 607 -24.41 -24.05 16.32
C ALA A 607 -25.35 -23.05 15.65
N SER A 608 -26.65 -23.26 15.82
CA SER A 608 -27.68 -22.44 15.20
C SER A 608 -28.47 -21.69 16.27
N PHE A 609 -28.84 -20.45 15.97
CA PHE A 609 -29.48 -19.53 16.89
C PHE A 609 -30.56 -18.72 16.18
N MET A 610 -31.52 -18.19 16.96
CA MET A 610 -32.42 -17.12 16.49
C MET A 610 -32.31 -15.94 17.43
N LEU A 611 -32.37 -14.73 16.86
CA LEU A 611 -32.46 -13.47 17.60
C LEU A 611 -33.91 -12.97 17.54
N ARG A 612 -34.45 -12.58 18.69
CA ARG A 612 -35.72 -11.87 18.79
C ARG A 612 -35.45 -10.47 19.31
N ILE A 613 -36.09 -9.50 18.67
CA ILE A 613 -36.06 -8.10 19.08
C ILE A 613 -37.46 -7.70 19.51
N THR A 614 -37.60 -7.35 20.79
CA THR A 614 -38.86 -6.81 21.32
C THR A 614 -38.76 -5.29 21.41
N LEU A 615 -39.71 -4.61 20.77
CA LEU A 615 -39.80 -3.15 20.77
C LEU A 615 -40.30 -2.66 22.13
N PRO A 616 -39.92 -1.43 22.56
CA PRO A 616 -40.48 -0.81 23.75
C PRO A 616 -42.00 -0.61 23.61
N THR A 617 -42.68 -0.54 24.75
CA THR A 617 -44.15 -0.44 24.84
C THR A 617 -44.75 0.83 24.23
N GLU A 618 -43.93 1.88 24.03
CA GLU A 618 -44.33 3.11 23.34
C GLU A 618 -43.32 3.44 22.21
N ILE A 619 -43.77 3.35 20.95
CA ILE A 619 -43.00 3.82 19.80
C ILE A 619 -43.50 5.21 19.45
N SER A 620 -42.75 6.25 19.84
CA SER A 620 -43.17 7.64 19.67
C SER A 620 -42.99 8.17 18.23
N ARG A 621 -42.21 7.48 17.39
CA ARG A 621 -42.02 7.85 15.97
C ARG A 621 -41.86 6.61 15.07
N PRO A 622 -42.57 6.54 13.93
CA PRO A 622 -42.30 5.52 12.91
C PRO A 622 -40.89 5.73 12.31
N GLY A 623 -40.10 4.67 12.20
CA GLY A 623 -38.73 4.70 11.70
C GLY A 623 -38.11 3.30 11.63
N VAL A 624 -36.93 3.20 11.01
CA VAL A 624 -36.11 1.98 10.99
C VAL A 624 -35.16 2.01 12.18
N TYR A 625 -35.12 0.91 12.95
CA TYR A 625 -34.24 0.75 14.10
C TYR A 625 -33.29 -0.43 13.85
N THR A 626 -32.01 -0.24 14.11
CA THR A 626 -30.96 -1.26 13.94
C THR A 626 -30.27 -1.54 15.28
N THR A 627 -29.78 -2.77 15.45
CA THR A 627 -29.02 -3.19 16.64
C THR A 627 -27.90 -4.13 16.21
N THR A 628 -26.77 -4.11 16.92
CA THR A 628 -25.62 -4.99 16.67
C THR A 628 -25.50 -5.97 17.82
N VAL A 629 -25.25 -7.25 17.50
CA VAL A 629 -25.06 -8.29 18.51
C VAL A 629 -23.75 -9.03 18.24
N THR A 630 -22.98 -9.29 19.30
CA THR A 630 -21.68 -9.97 19.22
C THR A 630 -21.77 -11.37 19.83
N ILE A 631 -21.53 -12.39 19.01
CA ILE A 631 -21.33 -13.78 19.44
C ILE A 631 -19.82 -14.02 19.59
N ILE A 632 -19.42 -14.66 20.68
CA ILE A 632 -18.02 -15.00 20.99
C ILE A 632 -17.96 -16.51 21.20
N ALA A 633 -16.92 -17.19 20.71
CA ALA A 633 -16.63 -18.55 21.15
C ALA A 633 -15.36 -18.55 22.01
N THR A 634 -15.32 -19.48 22.96
CA THR A 634 -14.16 -19.73 23.81
C THR A 634 -13.97 -21.24 23.95
N GLU A 635 -12.74 -21.67 24.22
CA GLU A 635 -12.43 -23.07 24.44
C GLU A 635 -13.42 -23.70 25.44
N ALA A 636 -13.95 -24.86 25.08
CA ALA A 636 -14.84 -25.63 25.94
C ALA A 636 -14.10 -26.03 27.23
N PRO A 637 -14.71 -25.86 28.42
CA PRO A 637 -14.09 -26.30 29.66
C PRO A 637 -13.84 -27.81 29.61
N GLN A 638 -12.59 -28.22 29.82
CA GLN A 638 -12.20 -29.62 29.94
C GLN A 638 -13.01 -30.28 31.06
N LYS A 639 -13.83 -31.28 30.72
CA LYS A 639 -14.62 -32.05 31.70
C LYS A 639 -13.79 -33.09 32.44
#